data_AF-A0A7X7DP06-F1
#
_entry.id   AF-A0A7X7DP06-F1
#
_cell.length_a   1.000
_cell.length_b   1.000
_cell.length_c   1.000
_cell.angle_alpha   90.00
_cell.angle_beta   90.00
_cell.angle_gamma   90.00
#
_symmetry.space_group_name_H-M   'P 1'
#
loop_
_entity.id
_entity.type
_entity.pdbx_description
1 polymer ?
#
loop_
_entity_poly.entity_id
_entity_poly.type
_entity_poly.pdbx_seq_one_letter_code
_entity_poly.pdbx_strand_id
1 'polypeptide(L)'
;MNVHRLLVALILVLLSLQVLNAKTDSAAIQSNGKNFHTIDSRYTSIDGNPALAGVETNYRGGLYFPLLNISAGVQSDKLALTPFNQYVLDSIQDYAKLFSRILRKSFNIDGLNETEVSDKLTDEFKNGVRVLTGMKLHIVNLSLQRFAFDITTHFDEDLHLPGAPFLILFSREKGLLRGNTLKFDDFCQSLILATDFSLRYGFPVSMDFLKRMFGFKNASAGIGVKYVLGHSLLMAKTERGVITYRTDSNSIDVSSDIHVYTAGMGFRGNWDYNGFKFPASGHGGGIDLGGILYDKHGSFSLQIQNLGALFWGNNVHDVTYKIRKNDFTVYDLITAIDDAGGTWDSASTRIFNRNVGEYFPDSDDVLKESKTIVTALPAVFSAAYLRSWDFFDNDHKKMHKLSQYVNVGVEYSQGLMKSPGSSFVPRFRLYGENGFLNGYVPLQIGLVAGGREGFASEASMAVHTNPFHFGLQYRAIGTPYFAPKRGMELGSYIALTWGAPRDRDNNNSAVDKVDNDKKVLEVRDERLDYDKDLDSIPDTLDKCIDEPEDYDGFTDEDGCPDYDNDGDSIPDSLDKCINIMEDLDAFEDADGCPDYDNDMDSIPDTLDKCVNEPEDYDGFTDEDGCPDYDNDGDSIPDSLDKCINIMEDHDVFEDADGCPDYDNDMDGIPDTLDKCVNEPEDCDNVEDDDGCPDTFALPKNTMLKQPVE
;
A
#
# COMPACT_ATOMS: atom_id res chain seq x y z
N MET A 1 -7.37 27.17 -32.22
CA MET A 1 -8.54 26.55 -31.57
C MET A 1 -8.40 25.03 -31.35
N ASN A 2 -7.72 24.27 -32.23
CA ASN A 2 -7.56 22.81 -32.06
C ASN A 2 -6.36 22.38 -31.18
N VAL A 3 -5.23 23.11 -31.21
CA VAL A 3 -4.07 22.83 -30.33
C VAL A 3 -4.38 23.06 -28.84
N HIS A 4 -5.22 24.05 -28.54
CA HIS A 4 -5.66 24.32 -27.17
C HIS A 4 -6.59 23.21 -26.63
N ARG A 5 -7.35 22.54 -27.49
CA ARG A 5 -8.18 21.38 -27.13
C ARG A 5 -7.33 20.12 -26.94
N LEU A 6 -6.30 19.93 -27.76
CA LEU A 6 -5.36 18.80 -27.64
C LEU A 6 -4.48 18.93 -26.39
N LEU A 7 -3.98 20.14 -26.07
CA LEU A 7 -3.18 20.38 -24.85
C LEU A 7 -4.02 20.35 -23.56
N VAL A 8 -5.25 20.89 -23.60
CA VAL A 8 -6.18 20.74 -22.49
C VAL A 8 -6.59 19.28 -22.34
N ALA A 9 -6.77 18.52 -23.43
CA ALA A 9 -6.97 17.08 -23.37
C ALA A 9 -5.74 16.34 -22.82
N LEU A 10 -4.50 16.72 -23.18
CA LEU A 10 -3.27 16.08 -22.68
C LEU A 10 -3.05 16.36 -21.18
N ILE A 11 -3.34 17.58 -20.73
CA ILE A 11 -3.26 17.96 -19.31
C ILE A 11 -4.44 17.41 -18.54
N LEU A 12 -5.61 17.28 -19.16
CA LEU A 12 -6.74 16.55 -18.60
C LEU A 12 -6.49 15.05 -18.59
N VAL A 13 -5.74 14.47 -19.52
CA VAL A 13 -5.32 13.06 -19.55
C VAL A 13 -4.27 12.79 -18.49
N LEU A 14 -3.31 13.70 -18.29
CA LEU A 14 -2.35 13.64 -17.18
C LEU A 14 -3.02 13.87 -15.81
N LEU A 15 -4.06 14.71 -15.74
CA LEU A 15 -4.90 14.88 -14.55
C LEU A 15 -5.95 13.76 -14.42
N SER A 16 -6.31 13.06 -15.49
CA SER A 16 -7.35 12.02 -15.49
C SER A 16 -6.80 10.61 -15.43
N LEU A 17 -5.53 10.37 -15.74
CA LEU A 17 -4.83 9.17 -15.28
C LEU A 17 -4.81 9.09 -13.74
N GLN A 18 -5.11 10.21 -13.05
CA GLN A 18 -5.35 10.25 -11.60
C GLN A 18 -6.83 10.43 -11.20
N VAL A 19 -7.77 10.69 -12.13
CA VAL A 19 -9.16 11.10 -11.80
C VAL A 19 -10.24 10.38 -12.61
N LEU A 20 -9.90 9.66 -13.69
CA LEU A 20 -10.83 8.87 -14.53
C LEU A 20 -10.56 7.38 -14.38
N ASN A 21 -10.73 6.87 -13.16
CA ASN A 21 -11.40 5.58 -12.99
C ASN A 21 -12.26 5.70 -11.73
N ALA A 22 -13.57 5.83 -11.93
CA ALA A 22 -14.52 6.12 -10.88
C ALA A 22 -14.73 4.90 -9.96
N LYS A 23 -13.90 4.79 -8.91
CA LYS A 23 -14.28 4.23 -7.61
C LYS A 23 -13.30 4.69 -6.53
N THR A 24 -13.35 6.00 -6.22
CA THR A 24 -12.79 6.59 -4.99
C THR A 24 -11.39 6.10 -4.58
N ASP A 25 -10.39 6.32 -5.43
CA ASP A 25 -8.99 6.26 -5.00
C ASP A 25 -8.56 7.68 -4.63
N SER A 26 -8.72 7.97 -3.35
CA SER A 26 -8.47 9.26 -2.74
C SER A 26 -7.47 9.06 -1.62
N ALA A 27 -6.44 9.88 -1.60
CA ALA A 27 -5.28 9.59 -0.81
C ALA A 27 -4.77 10.93 -0.22
N ALA A 28 -4.64 11.07 1.10
CA ALA A 28 -3.63 11.87 1.80
C ALA A 28 -3.30 11.35 3.21
N ILE A 29 -1.99 11.35 3.46
CA ILE A 29 -1.30 11.75 4.72
C ILE A 29 -1.49 10.81 5.92
N GLN A 30 -0.48 10.84 6.81
CA GLN A 30 -0.44 10.21 8.13
C GLN A 30 -1.72 10.44 8.92
N SER A 31 -2.71 9.59 8.67
CA SER A 31 -3.71 9.29 9.65
C SER A 31 -3.15 8.27 10.62
N ASN A 32 -3.55 8.53 11.84
CA ASN A 32 -3.20 7.78 13.01
C ASN A 32 -4.07 6.54 13.07
N GLY A 33 -3.47 5.39 12.75
CA GLY A 33 -3.86 4.13 13.36
C GLY A 33 -3.76 4.33 14.87
N LYS A 34 -4.88 4.69 15.49
CA LYS A 34 -4.92 4.90 16.93
C LYS A 34 -4.62 3.56 17.59
N ASN A 35 -3.57 3.50 18.40
CA ASN A 35 -3.44 2.35 19.29
C ASN A 35 -4.64 2.38 20.23
N PHE A 36 -5.18 1.23 20.61
CA PHE A 36 -6.33 1.18 21.52
C PHE A 36 -6.12 2.02 22.81
N HIS A 37 -4.90 2.03 23.34
CA HIS A 37 -4.54 2.83 24.50
C HIS A 37 -4.70 4.35 24.29
N THR A 38 -4.81 4.84 23.03
CA THR A 38 -5.10 6.25 22.71
C THR A 38 -6.59 6.60 22.72
N ILE A 39 -7.47 5.63 23.01
CA ILE A 39 -8.86 5.88 23.45
C ILE A 39 -8.87 6.57 24.82
N ASP A 40 -7.85 6.32 25.66
CA ASP A 40 -7.63 7.15 26.84
C ASP A 40 -7.06 8.50 26.39
N SER A 41 -7.84 9.54 26.71
CA SER A 41 -7.59 10.95 26.39
C SER A 41 -6.18 11.45 26.73
N ARG A 42 -5.48 10.78 27.66
CA ARG A 42 -4.11 11.11 28.09
C ARG A 42 -3.03 10.69 27.10
N TYR A 43 -3.38 10.00 26.01
CA TYR A 43 -2.41 9.42 25.05
C TYR A 43 -2.72 9.71 23.58
N THR A 44 -3.64 10.65 23.29
CA THR A 44 -4.20 10.93 21.95
C THR A 44 -3.24 11.50 20.90
N SER A 45 -1.96 11.74 21.24
CA SER A 45 -0.91 12.25 20.33
C SER A 45 0.29 11.33 20.17
N ILE A 46 0.15 10.05 20.51
CA ILE A 46 1.28 9.13 20.66
C ILE A 46 1.04 7.88 19.81
N ASP A 47 0.38 8.07 18.66
CA ASP A 47 -0.09 6.98 17.82
C ASP A 47 1.08 6.20 17.20
N GLY A 48 0.93 4.87 17.20
CA GLY A 48 1.96 3.92 16.80
C GLY A 48 3.18 3.82 17.73
N ASN A 49 3.18 4.46 18.90
CA ASN A 49 4.25 4.26 19.89
C ASN A 49 4.12 2.88 20.55
N PRO A 50 5.13 2.00 20.45
CA PRO A 50 5.05 0.68 21.06
C PRO A 50 5.00 0.71 22.59
N ALA A 51 5.48 1.78 23.24
CA ALA A 51 5.43 1.91 24.70
C ALA A 51 3.99 2.04 25.23
N LEU A 52 3.02 2.41 24.40
CA LEU A 52 1.62 2.49 24.83
C LEU A 52 1.06 1.16 25.30
N ALA A 53 1.54 0.03 24.76
CA ALA A 53 1.10 -1.29 25.20
C ALA A 53 1.57 -1.62 26.63
N GLY A 54 2.61 -0.94 27.13
CA GLY A 54 3.09 -1.11 28.51
C GLY A 54 2.45 -0.14 29.51
N VAL A 55 1.54 0.71 29.07
CA VAL A 55 0.80 1.65 29.92
C VAL A 55 -0.35 0.94 30.60
N GLU A 56 -0.48 1.13 31.91
CA GLU A 56 -1.64 0.62 32.64
C GLU A 56 -2.89 1.41 32.22
N THR A 57 -3.85 0.72 31.60
CA THR A 57 -5.13 1.31 31.20
C THR A 57 -6.30 0.56 31.82
N ASN A 58 -7.48 1.16 31.72
CA ASN A 58 -8.71 0.57 32.26
C ASN A 58 -9.18 -0.66 31.47
N TYR A 59 -8.59 -0.97 30.31
CA TYR A 59 -9.03 -2.05 29.44
C TYR A 59 -7.97 -3.14 29.35
N ARG A 60 -8.39 -4.38 29.19
CA ARG A 60 -7.49 -5.54 29.03
C ARG A 60 -7.15 -5.82 27.56
N GLY A 61 -7.99 -5.32 26.64
CA GLY A 61 -7.75 -5.41 25.22
C GLY A 61 -8.80 -4.66 24.40
N GLY A 62 -8.59 -4.67 23.08
CA GLY A 62 -9.50 -4.09 22.13
C GLY A 62 -9.16 -4.43 20.69
N LEU A 63 -10.16 -4.27 19.83
CA LEU A 63 -10.10 -4.58 18.41
C LEU A 63 -10.72 -3.43 17.64
N TYR A 64 -10.01 -2.90 16.66
CA TYR A 64 -10.64 -2.04 15.66
C TYR A 64 -11.32 -2.88 14.58
N PHE A 65 -12.50 -2.47 14.13
CA PHE A 65 -13.24 -3.22 13.12
C PHE A 65 -12.48 -3.22 11.79
N PRO A 66 -12.19 -4.39 11.21
CA PRO A 66 -11.54 -4.50 9.92
C PRO A 66 -12.21 -3.64 8.85
N LEU A 67 -11.41 -3.03 7.97
CA LEU A 67 -11.85 -2.28 6.78
C LEU A 67 -12.68 -1.01 7.03
N LEU A 68 -13.07 -0.73 8.28
CA LEU A 68 -13.83 0.48 8.66
C LEU A 68 -12.94 1.57 9.28
N ASN A 69 -11.64 1.28 9.45
CA ASN A 69 -10.64 2.27 9.85
C ASN A 69 -9.86 2.68 8.60
N ILE A 70 -10.32 3.77 8.03
CA ILE A 70 -9.82 4.29 6.77
C ILE A 70 -9.44 5.74 6.94
N SER A 71 -8.43 6.13 6.19
CA SER A 71 -8.08 7.52 6.01
C SER A 71 -7.56 7.81 4.63
N ALA A 72 -7.89 9.00 4.17
CA ALA A 72 -7.64 9.47 2.84
C ALA A 72 -7.62 11.00 2.85
N GLY A 73 -7.33 11.59 1.70
CA GLY A 73 -7.40 13.02 1.49
C GLY A 73 -6.76 13.41 0.18
N VAL A 74 -6.21 14.62 0.06
CA VAL A 74 -5.34 15.07 -1.04
C VAL A 74 -4.74 16.42 -0.65
N GLN A 75 -3.50 16.73 -1.04
CA GLN A 75 -2.95 18.08 -0.87
C GLN A 75 -2.13 18.56 -2.06
N SER A 76 -2.08 19.88 -2.24
CA SER A 76 -1.20 20.56 -3.17
C SER A 76 -0.50 21.73 -2.49
N ASP A 77 0.72 22.03 -2.93
CA ASP A 77 1.44 23.22 -2.47
C ASP A 77 0.80 24.53 -2.96
N LYS A 78 0.08 24.49 -4.10
CA LYS A 78 -0.48 25.67 -4.78
C LYS A 78 -1.98 25.58 -5.07
N LEU A 79 -2.49 24.40 -5.44
CA LEU A 79 -3.85 24.26 -5.97
C LEU A 79 -4.92 24.17 -4.88
N ALA A 80 -6.07 24.77 -5.16
CA ALA A 80 -7.24 24.78 -4.30
C ALA A 80 -8.11 23.52 -4.44
N LEU A 81 -7.55 22.40 -3.97
CA LEU A 81 -8.19 21.08 -3.96
C LEU A 81 -9.21 20.97 -2.81
N THR A 82 -10.35 21.64 -2.95
CA THR A 82 -11.41 21.69 -1.91
C THR A 82 -12.50 20.63 -2.13
N PRO A 83 -13.13 20.08 -1.06
CA PRO A 83 -14.13 18.99 -1.20
C PRO A 83 -15.43 19.43 -1.84
N PHE A 84 -15.69 20.74 -1.83
CA PHE A 84 -16.93 21.32 -2.33
C PHE A 84 -17.00 21.41 -3.86
N ASN A 85 -15.96 20.94 -4.55
CA ASN A 85 -15.97 20.81 -5.99
C ASN A 85 -16.45 19.41 -6.36
N GLN A 86 -17.35 19.32 -7.35
CA GLN A 86 -17.66 18.03 -7.98
C GLN A 86 -16.46 17.63 -8.83
N TYR A 87 -15.84 16.50 -8.48
CA TYR A 87 -14.74 15.90 -9.23
C TYR A 87 -15.21 14.74 -10.14
N VAL A 88 -16.44 14.26 -9.94
CA VAL A 88 -17.11 13.34 -10.87
C VAL A 88 -17.71 14.17 -12.00
N LEU A 89 -17.19 13.99 -13.21
CA LEU A 89 -17.49 14.83 -14.36
C LEU A 89 -17.64 13.95 -15.60
N ASP A 90 -18.78 14.07 -16.28
CA ASP A 90 -19.09 13.23 -17.44
C ASP A 90 -18.67 13.87 -18.78
N SER A 91 -18.16 15.13 -18.75
CA SER A 91 -17.80 15.86 -19.96
C SER A 91 -16.55 16.72 -19.83
N ILE A 92 -15.80 16.85 -20.93
CA ILE A 92 -14.61 17.71 -21.05
C ILE A 92 -14.92 19.17 -20.69
N GLN A 93 -16.14 19.65 -20.97
CA GLN A 93 -16.55 21.00 -20.63
C GLN A 93 -16.66 21.21 -19.12
N ASP A 94 -17.11 20.19 -18.39
CA ASP A 94 -17.24 20.25 -16.94
C ASP A 94 -15.86 20.17 -16.27
N TYR A 95 -14.92 19.42 -16.85
CA TYR A 95 -13.50 19.46 -16.48
C TYR A 95 -12.89 20.85 -16.65
N ALA A 96 -13.12 21.50 -17.79
CA ALA A 96 -12.62 22.86 -18.03
C ALA A 96 -13.20 23.88 -17.03
N LYS A 97 -14.50 23.77 -16.70
CA LYS A 97 -15.15 24.61 -15.67
C LYS A 97 -14.55 24.38 -14.29
N LEU A 98 -14.34 23.11 -13.91
CA LEU A 98 -13.73 22.75 -12.65
C LEU A 98 -12.31 23.31 -12.55
N PHE A 99 -11.48 23.06 -13.56
CA PHE A 99 -10.10 23.54 -13.60
C PHE A 99 -10.03 25.07 -13.52
N SER A 100 -10.85 25.79 -14.29
CA SER A 100 -10.96 27.24 -14.21
C SER A 100 -11.34 27.72 -12.80
N ARG A 101 -12.28 27.05 -12.13
CA ARG A 101 -12.67 27.36 -10.75
C ARG A 101 -11.52 27.11 -9.77
N ILE A 102 -10.78 26.01 -9.94
CA ILE A 102 -9.61 25.70 -9.13
C ILE A 102 -8.57 26.81 -9.29
N LEU A 103 -8.18 27.18 -10.51
CA LEU A 103 -7.21 28.24 -10.75
C LEU A 103 -7.64 29.59 -10.15
N ARG A 104 -8.91 29.98 -10.35
CA ARG A 104 -9.48 31.21 -9.78
C ARG A 104 -9.35 31.27 -8.28
N LYS A 105 -9.71 30.18 -7.61
CA LYS A 105 -9.65 30.08 -6.15
C LYS A 105 -8.21 29.96 -5.62
N SER A 106 -7.35 29.25 -6.33
CA SER A 106 -5.95 29.01 -5.95
C SER A 106 -5.15 30.32 -5.98
N PHE A 107 -5.31 31.10 -7.04
CA PHE A 107 -4.47 32.24 -7.32
C PHE A 107 -5.19 33.57 -7.19
N ASN A 108 -6.46 33.60 -6.79
CA ASN A 108 -7.26 34.83 -6.66
C ASN A 108 -7.13 35.73 -7.90
N ILE A 109 -7.51 35.20 -9.05
CA ILE A 109 -7.40 35.85 -10.37
C ILE A 109 -8.73 36.45 -10.85
N ASP A 110 -9.78 36.39 -10.05
CA ASP A 110 -11.07 37.00 -10.40
C ASP A 110 -10.95 38.53 -10.45
N GLY A 111 -11.44 39.13 -11.54
CA GLY A 111 -11.41 40.58 -11.78
C GLY A 111 -10.10 41.11 -12.38
N LEU A 112 -9.09 40.27 -12.58
CA LEU A 112 -7.86 40.64 -13.29
C LEU A 112 -8.07 40.64 -14.81
N ASN A 113 -7.31 41.48 -15.51
CA ASN A 113 -7.27 41.45 -16.98
C ASN A 113 -6.38 40.29 -17.49
N GLU A 114 -6.46 39.97 -18.79
CA GLU A 114 -5.74 38.83 -19.37
C GLU A 114 -4.22 38.87 -19.18
N THR A 115 -3.62 40.07 -19.16
CA THR A 115 -2.17 40.25 -18.94
C THR A 115 -1.83 39.95 -17.50
N GLU A 116 -2.57 40.53 -16.56
CA GLU A 116 -2.39 40.32 -15.13
C GLU A 116 -2.59 38.84 -14.74
N VAL A 117 -3.57 38.17 -15.36
CA VAL A 117 -3.79 36.72 -15.16
C VAL A 117 -2.58 35.93 -15.65
N SER A 118 -2.09 36.23 -16.87
CA SER A 118 -0.93 35.54 -17.44
C SER A 118 0.33 35.71 -16.61
N ASP A 119 0.63 36.94 -16.18
CA ASP A 119 1.82 37.26 -15.37
C ASP A 119 1.76 36.55 -14.01
N LYS A 120 0.59 36.57 -13.37
CA LYS A 120 0.37 35.92 -12.09
C LYS A 120 0.52 34.40 -12.18
N LEU A 121 -0.13 33.76 -13.15
CA LEU A 121 0.00 32.31 -13.34
C LEU A 121 1.42 31.91 -13.74
N THR A 122 2.11 32.73 -14.54
CA THR A 122 3.53 32.53 -14.89
C THR A 122 4.41 32.52 -13.64
N ASP A 123 4.23 33.49 -12.73
CA ASP A 123 5.05 33.58 -11.53
C ASP A 123 4.76 32.43 -10.54
N GLU A 124 3.49 32.07 -10.40
CA GLU A 124 3.07 31.00 -9.49
C GLU A 124 3.53 29.62 -9.98
N PHE A 125 3.46 29.34 -11.29
CA PHE A 125 3.83 28.04 -11.84
C PHE A 125 5.29 27.88 -12.24
N LYS A 126 6.13 28.92 -12.13
CA LYS A 126 7.56 28.86 -12.55
C LYS A 126 8.36 27.71 -11.93
N ASN A 127 7.99 27.29 -10.71
CA ASN A 127 8.62 26.21 -9.96
C ASN A 127 7.76 24.92 -9.96
N GLY A 128 6.85 24.76 -10.91
CA GLY A 128 5.99 23.59 -10.99
C GLY A 128 4.82 23.57 -10.01
N VAL A 129 4.21 22.41 -9.82
CA VAL A 129 3.13 22.15 -8.87
C VAL A 129 3.38 20.82 -8.22
N ARG A 130 3.24 20.76 -6.90
CA ARG A 130 3.30 19.49 -6.18
C ARG A 130 1.92 19.08 -5.72
N VAL A 131 1.59 17.82 -5.93
CA VAL A 131 0.38 17.16 -5.44
C VAL A 131 0.82 15.93 -4.68
N LEU A 132 0.25 15.75 -3.50
CA LEU A 132 0.50 14.58 -2.68
C LEU A 132 -0.80 13.88 -2.39
N THR A 133 -0.73 12.57 -2.51
CA THR A 133 -1.83 11.70 -2.18
C THR A 133 -1.33 10.54 -1.28
N GLY A 134 -2.10 10.06 -0.29
CA GLY A 134 -1.89 8.78 0.40
C GLY A 134 -3.09 8.16 1.18
N MET A 135 -3.40 6.89 1.03
CA MET A 135 -4.51 6.22 1.71
C MET A 135 -3.97 5.28 2.77
N LYS A 136 -4.69 5.08 3.87
CA LYS A 136 -4.41 4.00 4.83
C LYS A 136 -5.67 3.26 5.20
N LEU A 137 -5.54 1.94 5.27
CA LEU A 137 -6.59 1.01 5.63
C LEU A 137 -6.04 0.04 6.67
N HIS A 138 -6.58 0.09 7.89
CA HIS A 138 -6.25 -0.91 8.91
C HIS A 138 -7.15 -2.12 8.71
N ILE A 139 -6.56 -3.22 8.25
CA ILE A 139 -7.23 -4.49 8.04
C ILE A 139 -7.45 -5.18 9.39
N VAL A 140 -6.42 -5.22 10.23
CA VAL A 140 -6.50 -5.75 11.59
C VAL A 140 -5.80 -4.78 12.51
N ASN A 141 -6.39 -4.46 13.66
CA ASN A 141 -5.69 -3.76 14.72
C ASN A 141 -6.22 -4.26 16.06
N LEU A 142 -5.42 -5.13 16.67
CA LEU A 142 -5.72 -5.86 17.89
C LEU A 142 -4.73 -5.46 18.97
N SER A 143 -5.22 -5.22 20.17
CA SER A 143 -4.40 -5.01 21.35
C SER A 143 -4.85 -5.94 22.47
N LEU A 144 -3.89 -6.68 23.03
CA LEU A 144 -4.10 -7.64 24.11
C LEU A 144 -3.00 -7.42 25.15
N GLN A 145 -3.39 -6.91 26.32
CA GLN A 145 -2.48 -6.60 27.42
C GLN A 145 -1.30 -5.71 26.98
N ARG A 146 -0.12 -6.33 26.77
CA ARG A 146 1.15 -5.68 26.44
C ARG A 146 1.56 -5.83 24.98
N PHE A 147 0.74 -6.52 24.19
CA PHE A 147 0.95 -6.74 22.78
C PHE A 147 -0.04 -5.92 21.97
N ALA A 148 0.43 -5.40 20.85
CA ALA A 148 -0.42 -4.84 19.81
C ALA A 148 0.02 -5.39 18.46
N PHE A 149 -0.95 -5.86 17.69
CA PHE A 149 -0.77 -6.37 16.34
C PHE A 149 -1.61 -5.54 15.38
N ASP A 150 -0.99 -5.08 14.30
CA ASP A 150 -1.63 -4.20 13.32
C ASP A 150 -1.22 -4.61 11.90
N ILE A 151 -2.21 -4.84 11.04
CA ILE A 151 -2.05 -5.04 9.61
C ILE A 151 -2.63 -3.80 8.92
N THR A 152 -1.75 -3.03 8.27
CA THR A 152 -2.13 -1.78 7.61
C THR A 152 -1.69 -1.78 6.16
N THR A 153 -2.63 -1.68 5.23
CA THR A 153 -2.32 -1.38 3.83
C THR A 153 -2.30 0.13 3.63
N HIS A 154 -1.25 0.63 3.00
CA HIS A 154 -1.10 2.04 2.69
C HIS A 154 -0.65 2.28 1.25
N PHE A 155 -1.15 3.37 0.70
CA PHE A 155 -0.77 3.91 -0.59
C PHE A 155 -0.23 5.31 -0.35
N ASP A 156 0.92 5.68 -0.90
CA ASP A 156 1.48 7.02 -0.79
C ASP A 156 2.07 7.45 -2.13
N GLU A 157 1.60 8.56 -2.67
CA GLU A 157 2.05 9.19 -3.90
C GLU A 157 2.48 10.65 -3.70
N ASP A 158 3.57 11.01 -4.36
CA ASP A 158 4.19 12.32 -4.34
C ASP A 158 4.54 12.72 -5.78
N LEU A 159 3.74 13.61 -6.37
CA LEU A 159 3.86 14.07 -7.74
C LEU A 159 4.29 15.54 -7.77
N HIS A 160 5.41 15.82 -8.42
CA HIS A 160 5.89 17.15 -8.75
C HIS A 160 5.89 17.33 -10.26
N LEU A 161 4.94 18.14 -10.73
CA LEU A 161 4.84 18.54 -12.13
C LEU A 161 5.73 19.75 -12.39
N PRO A 162 6.57 19.73 -13.42
CA PRO A 162 7.50 20.81 -13.76
C PRO A 162 6.75 22.08 -14.16
N GLY A 163 7.43 23.23 -14.11
CA GLY A 163 6.83 24.51 -14.51
C GLY A 163 6.54 24.64 -16.00
N ALA A 164 7.34 23.99 -16.85
CA ALA A 164 7.29 24.15 -18.30
C ALA A 164 5.89 23.93 -18.93
N PRO A 165 5.16 22.84 -18.66
CA PRO A 165 3.80 22.65 -19.19
C PRO A 165 2.85 23.83 -18.88
N PHE A 166 2.94 24.40 -17.69
CA PHE A 166 2.11 25.54 -17.30
C PHE A 166 2.55 26.84 -17.96
N LEU A 167 3.87 27.04 -18.14
CA LEU A 167 4.39 28.20 -18.86
C LEU A 167 3.97 28.20 -20.33
N ILE A 168 3.91 27.03 -20.96
CA ILE A 168 3.39 26.88 -22.34
C ILE A 168 1.94 27.35 -22.42
N LEU A 169 1.12 27.02 -21.42
CA LEU A 169 -0.29 27.35 -21.41
C LEU A 169 -0.59 28.80 -21.04
N PHE A 170 0.07 29.30 -20.01
CA PHE A 170 -0.35 30.53 -19.33
C PHE A 170 0.61 31.68 -19.55
N SER A 171 1.87 31.43 -19.92
CA SER A 171 2.86 32.49 -20.05
C SER A 171 2.87 33.08 -21.44
N ARG A 172 2.70 34.39 -21.50
CA ARG A 172 2.82 35.16 -22.73
C ARG A 172 4.24 35.38 -23.21
N GLU A 173 5.21 35.34 -22.30
CA GLU A 173 6.61 35.68 -22.61
C GLU A 173 7.57 34.51 -22.38
N LYS A 174 7.24 33.61 -21.45
CA LYS A 174 8.10 32.49 -21.06
C LYS A 174 7.61 31.15 -21.58
N GLY A 175 6.53 31.11 -22.37
CA GLY A 175 6.04 29.90 -23.02
C GLY A 175 6.91 29.46 -24.21
N LEU A 176 6.37 28.60 -25.08
CA LEU A 176 7.03 28.21 -26.33
C LEU A 176 6.97 29.35 -27.36
N LEU A 177 7.84 30.35 -27.19
CA LEU A 177 8.13 31.38 -28.18
C LEU A 177 9.51 31.17 -28.79
N ARG A 178 9.72 31.65 -30.02
CA ARG A 178 11.03 31.56 -30.70
C ARG A 178 12.15 32.10 -29.81
N GLY A 179 13.18 31.28 -29.62
CA GLY A 179 14.34 31.56 -28.76
C GLY A 179 14.17 31.19 -27.31
N ASN A 180 12.98 30.77 -26.87
CA ASN A 180 12.77 30.31 -25.51
C ASN A 180 13.19 28.85 -25.35
N THR A 181 13.76 28.58 -24.19
CA THR A 181 14.09 27.25 -23.70
C THR A 181 13.38 27.01 -22.38
N LEU A 182 12.59 25.95 -22.34
CA LEU A 182 11.80 25.52 -21.19
C LEU A 182 12.41 24.25 -20.60
N LYS A 183 12.68 24.27 -19.31
CA LYS A 183 13.19 23.11 -18.58
C LYS A 183 12.06 22.36 -17.88
N PHE A 184 12.18 21.05 -17.85
CA PHE A 184 11.30 20.14 -17.12
C PHE A 184 12.09 19.04 -16.41
N ASP A 185 13.35 19.32 -16.11
CA ASP A 185 14.30 18.48 -15.36
C ASP A 185 13.94 18.34 -13.87
N ASP A 186 12.92 19.05 -13.38
CA ASP A 186 12.42 18.95 -12.02
C ASP A 186 11.25 17.97 -11.86
N PHE A 187 10.74 17.37 -12.94
CA PHE A 187 9.68 16.36 -12.83
C PHE A 187 10.09 15.19 -11.94
N CYS A 188 9.20 14.85 -10.99
CA CYS A 188 9.39 13.72 -10.08
C CYS A 188 8.04 13.15 -9.68
N GLN A 189 7.87 11.84 -9.79
CA GLN A 189 6.72 11.11 -9.27
C GLN A 189 7.24 9.94 -8.43
N SER A 190 6.68 9.73 -7.26
CA SER A 190 6.99 8.58 -6.43
C SER A 190 5.72 8.04 -5.80
N LEU A 191 5.48 6.75 -5.96
CA LEU A 191 4.30 6.03 -5.50
C LEU A 191 4.73 4.73 -4.86
N ILE A 192 4.15 4.41 -3.70
CA ILE A 192 4.32 3.14 -3.01
C ILE A 192 2.95 2.61 -2.58
N LEU A 193 2.69 1.34 -2.88
CA LEU A 193 1.60 0.55 -2.29
C LEU A 193 2.23 -0.60 -1.50
N ALA A 194 1.96 -0.65 -0.19
CA ALA A 194 2.52 -1.68 0.68
C ALA A 194 1.57 -2.04 1.82
N THR A 195 1.74 -3.25 2.36
CA THR A 195 1.04 -3.75 3.54
C THR A 195 2.04 -4.00 4.67
N ASP A 196 1.83 -3.30 5.78
CA ASP A 196 2.63 -3.38 6.99
C ASP A 196 2.02 -4.39 7.97
N PHE A 197 2.80 -5.38 8.40
CA PHE A 197 2.49 -6.27 9.52
C PHE A 197 3.33 -5.83 10.72
N SER A 198 2.68 -5.23 11.72
CA SER A 198 3.34 -4.62 12.87
C SER A 198 3.02 -5.39 14.14
N LEU A 199 4.05 -5.92 14.81
CA LEU A 199 3.94 -6.47 16.15
C LEU A 199 4.67 -5.55 17.13
N ARG A 200 3.97 -5.06 18.15
CA ARG A 200 4.49 -4.16 19.16
C ARG A 200 4.37 -4.79 20.55
N TYR A 201 5.41 -4.60 21.34
CA TYR A 201 5.46 -5.00 22.74
C TYR A 201 5.86 -3.80 23.61
N GLY A 202 5.05 -3.52 24.62
CA GLY A 202 5.29 -2.46 25.59
C GLY A 202 5.46 -3.03 27.00
N PHE A 203 6.36 -2.45 27.77
CA PHE A 203 6.61 -2.86 29.16
C PHE A 203 6.80 -1.66 30.08
N PRO A 204 6.34 -1.75 31.33
CA PRO A 204 6.57 -0.71 32.32
C PRO A 204 8.05 -0.66 32.69
N VAL A 205 8.58 0.55 32.90
CA VAL A 205 9.98 0.77 33.25
C VAL A 205 10.06 1.52 34.57
N SER A 206 10.94 1.04 35.47
CA SER A 206 11.27 1.78 36.69
C SER A 206 12.58 2.53 36.52
N MET A 207 12.51 3.75 35.98
CA MET A 207 13.64 4.67 35.89
C MET A 207 13.45 5.86 36.83
N ASP A 208 13.84 5.69 38.10
CA ASP A 208 13.67 6.70 39.15
C ASP A 208 14.32 8.05 38.81
N PHE A 209 15.43 8.03 38.07
CA PHE A 209 16.11 9.25 37.62
C PHE A 209 15.23 10.09 36.66
N LEU A 210 14.67 9.46 35.62
CA LEU A 210 13.81 10.15 34.65
C LEU A 210 12.47 10.59 35.27
N LYS A 211 11.89 9.75 36.13
CA LYS A 211 10.69 10.08 36.92
C LYS A 211 10.90 11.34 37.77
N ARG A 212 12.05 11.45 38.44
CA ARG A 212 12.42 12.63 39.25
C ARG A 212 12.77 13.86 38.42
N MET A 213 13.46 13.67 37.29
CA MET A 213 13.86 14.77 36.41
C MET A 213 12.67 15.46 35.74
N PHE A 214 11.70 14.67 35.24
CA PHE A 214 10.55 15.18 34.49
C PHE A 214 9.26 15.27 35.32
N GLY A 215 9.26 14.78 36.56
CA GLY A 215 8.13 14.91 37.49
C GLY A 215 6.98 13.94 37.27
N PHE A 216 7.16 12.89 36.47
CA PHE A 216 6.15 11.87 36.19
C PHE A 216 6.28 10.66 37.13
N LYS A 217 5.15 10.04 37.48
CA LYS A 217 5.12 8.88 38.40
C LYS A 217 5.42 7.57 37.69
N ASN A 218 4.91 7.41 36.47
CA ASN A 218 4.98 6.17 35.71
C ASN A 218 5.80 6.37 34.44
N ALA A 219 6.39 5.26 33.98
CA ALA A 219 7.15 5.22 32.75
C ALA A 219 6.94 3.87 32.07
N SER A 220 6.93 3.86 30.74
CA SER A 220 6.91 2.66 29.92
C SER A 220 7.83 2.85 28.71
N ALA A 221 8.39 1.76 28.24
CA ALA A 221 9.12 1.67 26.99
C ALA A 221 8.49 0.58 26.13
N GLY A 222 8.76 0.63 24.83
CA GLY A 222 8.32 -0.41 23.93
C GLY A 222 9.18 -0.51 22.69
N ILE A 223 9.06 -1.67 22.05
CA ILE A 223 9.68 -2.02 20.79
C ILE A 223 8.60 -2.57 19.86
N GLY A 224 8.69 -2.23 18.58
CA GLY A 224 7.90 -2.82 17.51
C GLY A 224 8.80 -3.41 16.45
N VAL A 225 8.41 -4.57 15.93
CA VAL A 225 8.97 -5.16 14.73
C VAL A 225 7.90 -5.09 13.66
N LYS A 226 8.31 -4.68 12.46
CA LYS A 226 7.46 -4.56 11.30
C LYS A 226 8.00 -5.42 10.18
N TYR A 227 7.14 -6.21 9.57
CA TYR A 227 7.37 -6.81 8.28
C TYR A 227 6.55 -6.04 7.23
N VAL A 228 7.19 -5.63 6.14
CA VAL A 228 6.57 -4.80 5.10
C VAL A 228 6.51 -5.60 3.82
N LEU A 229 5.31 -5.77 3.30
CA LEU A 229 5.06 -6.45 2.03
C LEU A 229 4.76 -5.38 0.96
N GLY A 230 5.71 -5.16 0.07
CA GLY A 230 5.59 -4.19 -1.02
C GLY A 230 4.83 -4.77 -2.20
N HIS A 231 3.77 -4.11 -2.64
CA HIS A 231 2.94 -4.55 -3.76
C HIS A 231 3.28 -3.82 -5.06
N SER A 232 3.47 -2.50 -4.99
CA SER A 232 3.81 -1.69 -6.16
C SER A 232 4.69 -0.52 -5.78
N LEU A 233 5.67 -0.24 -6.63
CA LEU A 233 6.54 0.92 -6.56
C LEU A 233 6.56 1.59 -7.93
N LEU A 234 6.43 2.90 -7.97
CA LEU A 234 6.81 3.71 -9.13
C LEU A 234 7.67 4.87 -8.65
N MET A 235 8.81 5.07 -9.28
CA MET A 235 9.63 6.28 -9.12
C MET A 235 10.04 6.77 -10.50
N ALA A 236 9.42 7.85 -10.95
CA ALA A 236 9.78 8.52 -12.19
C ALA A 236 10.49 9.85 -11.89
N LYS A 237 11.60 10.12 -12.56
CA LYS A 237 12.33 11.38 -12.41
C LYS A 237 12.98 11.76 -13.73
N THR A 238 12.79 13.02 -14.14
CA THR A 238 13.54 13.56 -15.27
C THR A 238 14.93 13.97 -14.79
N GLU A 239 16.00 13.42 -15.38
CA GLU A 239 17.37 13.84 -15.09
C GLU A 239 17.74 15.10 -15.85
N ARG A 240 17.35 15.14 -17.13
CA ARG A 240 17.56 16.25 -18.04
C ARG A 240 16.32 16.34 -18.92
N GLY A 241 15.68 17.48 -18.97
CA GLY A 241 14.48 17.70 -19.77
C GLY A 241 14.44 19.13 -20.26
N VAL A 242 14.55 19.32 -21.57
CA VAL A 242 14.56 20.64 -22.20
C VAL A 242 13.72 20.64 -23.48
N ILE A 243 12.87 21.64 -23.63
CA ILE A 243 12.17 21.98 -24.88
C ILE A 243 12.67 23.34 -25.32
N THR A 244 13.21 23.44 -26.54
CA THR A 244 13.67 24.71 -27.11
C THR A 244 12.91 25.01 -28.38
N TYR A 245 12.41 26.24 -28.51
CA TYR A 245 11.89 26.72 -29.78
C TYR A 245 13.00 27.49 -30.51
N ARG A 246 13.48 26.94 -31.62
CA ARG A 246 14.54 27.56 -32.42
C ARG A 246 14.14 28.90 -33.02
N THR A 247 15.09 29.84 -33.07
CA THR A 247 14.90 31.18 -33.63
C THR A 247 14.93 31.20 -35.15
N ASP A 248 15.66 30.28 -35.76
CA ASP A 248 16.04 30.24 -37.17
C ASP A 248 15.10 29.40 -38.04
N SER A 249 14.65 28.25 -37.56
CA SER A 249 13.93 27.22 -38.36
C SER A 249 12.43 27.11 -38.08
N ASN A 250 11.88 27.92 -37.18
CA ASN A 250 10.50 27.78 -36.70
C ASN A 250 10.14 26.38 -36.17
N SER A 251 11.13 25.67 -35.64
CA SER A 251 11.00 24.30 -35.17
C SER A 251 11.24 24.18 -33.67
N ILE A 252 10.81 23.06 -33.10
CA ILE A 252 10.92 22.73 -31.69
C ILE A 252 11.90 21.57 -31.53
N ASP A 253 12.86 21.74 -30.63
CA ASP A 253 13.76 20.67 -30.20
C ASP A 253 13.32 20.18 -28.83
N VAL A 254 13.24 18.86 -28.66
CA VAL A 254 12.90 18.18 -27.41
C VAL A 254 14.03 17.22 -27.06
N SER A 255 14.56 17.36 -25.85
CA SER A 255 15.56 16.45 -25.31
C SER A 255 15.21 16.11 -23.86
N SER A 256 14.98 14.84 -23.59
CA SER A 256 14.65 14.35 -22.25
C SER A 256 15.27 13.01 -21.91
N ASP A 257 15.73 12.86 -20.68
CA ASP A 257 16.10 11.59 -20.05
C ASP A 257 15.23 11.43 -18.80
N ILE A 258 14.30 10.49 -18.82
CA ILE A 258 13.37 10.20 -17.73
C ILE A 258 13.70 8.81 -17.21
N HIS A 259 14.21 8.75 -15.98
CA HIS A 259 14.46 7.51 -15.29
C HIS A 259 13.19 7.06 -14.59
N VAL A 260 12.78 5.84 -14.85
CA VAL A 260 11.58 5.23 -14.27
C VAL A 260 12.00 3.90 -13.64
N TYR A 261 11.82 3.84 -12.34
CA TYR A 261 11.88 2.60 -11.57
C TYR A 261 10.46 2.14 -11.31
N THR A 262 10.17 0.89 -11.60
CA THR A 262 8.90 0.27 -11.23
C THR A 262 9.15 -1.10 -10.64
N ALA A 263 8.36 -1.50 -9.67
CA ALA A 263 8.37 -2.86 -9.14
C ALA A 263 6.94 -3.36 -8.92
N GLY A 264 6.73 -4.64 -9.17
CA GLY A 264 5.46 -5.33 -8.98
C GLY A 264 4.48 -5.16 -10.12
N MET A 265 3.19 -4.95 -9.80
CA MET A 265 2.16 -4.71 -10.80
C MET A 265 2.43 -3.35 -11.46
N GLY A 266 3.32 -3.36 -12.46
CA GLY A 266 3.67 -2.17 -13.23
C GLY A 266 2.47 -1.65 -14.02
N PHE A 267 2.65 -0.54 -14.72
CA PHE A 267 1.63 0.07 -15.60
C PHE A 267 1.44 -0.69 -16.93
N ARG A 268 1.72 -2.00 -16.98
CA ARG A 268 1.42 -2.89 -18.12
C ARG A 268 0.53 -4.03 -17.65
N GLY A 269 -0.50 -4.32 -18.45
CA GLY A 269 -1.57 -5.25 -18.15
C GLY A 269 -2.89 -4.51 -17.92
N ASN A 270 -4.00 -5.05 -18.46
CA ASN A 270 -5.32 -4.67 -17.97
C ASN A 270 -5.28 -4.85 -16.45
N TRP A 271 -5.76 -3.86 -15.69
CA TRP A 271 -6.10 -4.08 -14.29
C TRP A 271 -7.21 -5.12 -14.27
N ASP A 272 -6.85 -6.39 -14.37
CA ASP A 272 -7.82 -7.46 -14.31
C ASP A 272 -8.22 -7.57 -12.84
N TYR A 273 -9.33 -6.92 -12.52
CA TYR A 273 -9.93 -6.91 -11.18
C TYR A 273 -10.64 -8.24 -10.87
N ASN A 274 -10.22 -9.33 -11.53
CA ASN A 274 -10.68 -10.69 -11.28
C ASN A 274 -9.90 -11.28 -10.11
N GLY A 275 -10.29 -10.87 -8.90
CA GLY A 275 -9.75 -11.36 -7.64
C GLY A 275 -8.86 -10.33 -6.95
N PHE A 276 -9.04 -10.15 -5.64
CA PHE A 276 -8.19 -9.32 -4.78
C PHE A 276 -6.81 -9.98 -4.55
N LYS A 277 -6.09 -10.36 -5.60
CA LYS A 277 -4.69 -10.82 -5.50
C LYS A 277 -3.80 -9.58 -5.50
N PHE A 278 -3.23 -9.24 -4.35
CA PHE A 278 -2.16 -8.24 -4.25
C PHE A 278 -0.80 -8.94 -4.20
N PRO A 279 -0.20 -9.29 -5.36
CA PRO A 279 1.08 -9.99 -5.38
C PRO A 279 2.14 -9.19 -4.60
N ALA A 280 2.98 -9.91 -3.87
CA ALA A 280 4.12 -9.35 -3.17
C ALA A 280 5.28 -9.22 -4.15
N SER A 281 5.81 -8.02 -4.32
CA SER A 281 6.95 -7.74 -5.21
C SER A 281 8.16 -7.22 -4.45
N GLY A 282 7.96 -6.85 -3.19
CA GLY A 282 9.04 -6.55 -2.26
C GLY A 282 8.75 -7.04 -0.85
N HIS A 283 9.83 -7.26 -0.11
CA HIS A 283 9.83 -7.69 1.29
C HIS A 283 10.74 -6.78 2.10
N GLY A 284 10.29 -6.36 3.26
CA GLY A 284 10.96 -5.36 4.07
C GLY A 284 10.83 -5.63 5.55
N GLY A 285 11.72 -5.00 6.30
CA GLY A 285 11.74 -5.06 7.74
C GLY A 285 11.89 -3.66 8.32
N GLY A 286 11.19 -3.40 9.42
CA GLY A 286 11.25 -2.13 10.14
C GLY A 286 11.24 -2.34 11.66
N ILE A 287 11.78 -1.36 12.37
CA ILE A 287 11.77 -1.32 13.83
C ILE A 287 11.13 -0.01 14.29
N ASP A 288 10.25 -0.11 15.27
CA ASP A 288 9.68 1.01 16.00
C ASP A 288 10.24 1.01 17.43
N LEU A 289 10.63 2.17 17.95
CA LEU A 289 11.09 2.35 19.32
C LEU A 289 10.30 3.47 19.97
N GLY A 290 9.93 3.27 21.23
CA GLY A 290 9.09 4.22 21.93
C GLY A 290 9.35 4.26 23.42
N GLY A 291 9.19 5.45 23.99
CA GLY A 291 9.17 5.69 25.43
C GLY A 291 8.07 6.67 25.80
N ILE A 292 7.45 6.45 26.96
CA ILE A 292 6.43 7.33 27.52
C ILE A 292 6.61 7.49 29.02
N LEU A 293 6.58 8.73 29.49
CA LEU A 293 6.43 9.11 30.89
C LEU A 293 4.99 9.60 31.08
N TYR A 294 4.31 9.16 32.13
CA TYR A 294 2.90 9.52 32.33
C TYR A 294 2.50 9.58 33.80
N ASP A 295 1.48 10.37 34.08
CA ASP A 295 0.82 10.45 35.37
C ASP A 295 -0.66 10.88 35.21
N LYS A 296 -1.30 11.30 36.31
CA LYS A 296 -2.68 11.80 36.26
C LYS A 296 -2.82 13.21 35.66
N HIS A 297 -1.72 13.91 35.42
CA HIS A 297 -1.68 15.29 34.96
C HIS A 297 -1.17 15.43 33.53
N GLY A 298 -0.71 14.36 32.88
CA GLY A 298 -0.23 14.43 31.51
C GLY A 298 0.66 13.27 31.11
N SER A 299 1.27 13.43 29.93
CA SER A 299 2.22 12.48 29.36
C SER A 299 3.32 13.20 28.59
N PHE A 300 4.49 12.57 28.51
CA PHE A 300 5.59 12.96 27.64
C PHE A 300 6.05 11.72 26.88
N SER A 301 6.10 11.79 25.56
CA SER A 301 6.49 10.67 24.72
C SER A 301 7.61 11.02 23.76
N LEU A 302 8.39 9.99 23.45
CA LEU A 302 9.41 9.99 22.42
C LEU A 302 9.23 8.71 21.59
N GLN A 303 9.38 8.81 20.28
CA GLN A 303 9.37 7.65 19.40
C GLN A 303 10.22 7.85 18.15
N ILE A 304 10.72 6.73 17.64
CA ILE A 304 11.26 6.60 16.29
C ILE A 304 10.47 5.47 15.64
N GLN A 305 9.88 5.72 14.48
CA GLN A 305 9.08 4.75 13.75
C GLN A 305 9.68 4.47 12.39
N ASN A 306 9.36 3.31 11.83
CA ASN A 306 9.70 2.89 10.48
C ASN A 306 11.22 2.93 10.20
N LEU A 307 12.06 2.57 11.18
CA LEU A 307 13.49 2.45 10.93
C LEU A 307 13.76 1.13 10.21
N GLY A 308 14.01 1.17 8.91
CA GLY A 308 14.24 -0.04 8.14
C GLY A 308 14.26 0.18 6.64
N ALA A 309 14.13 -0.90 5.89
CA ALA A 309 14.17 -0.91 4.44
C ALA A 309 13.22 -1.96 3.85
N LEU A 310 12.81 -1.71 2.61
CA LEU A 310 11.98 -2.57 1.77
C LEU A 310 12.77 -2.91 0.51
N PHE A 311 12.94 -4.20 0.26
CA PHE A 311 13.71 -4.79 -0.83
C PHE A 311 12.74 -5.29 -1.90
N TRP A 312 12.85 -4.75 -3.11
CA TRP A 312 12.03 -5.12 -4.25
C TRP A 312 12.82 -6.11 -5.10
N GLY A 313 12.30 -7.33 -5.24
CA GLY A 313 13.00 -8.44 -5.91
C GLY A 313 12.31 -8.92 -7.17
N ASN A 314 10.99 -8.81 -7.26
CA ASN A 314 10.19 -9.38 -8.34
C ASN A 314 9.62 -8.27 -9.23
N ASN A 315 9.55 -8.52 -10.55
CA ASN A 315 9.01 -7.60 -11.57
C ASN A 315 9.61 -6.19 -11.45
N VAL A 316 10.93 -6.13 -11.23
CA VAL A 316 11.67 -4.88 -11.04
C VAL A 316 12.25 -4.42 -12.36
N HIS A 317 11.88 -3.20 -12.75
CA HIS A 317 12.36 -2.60 -13.96
C HIS A 317 12.98 -1.23 -13.70
N ASP A 318 14.14 -1.01 -14.31
CA ASP A 318 14.85 0.27 -14.34
C ASP A 318 15.01 0.67 -15.81
N VAL A 319 14.23 1.67 -16.21
CA VAL A 319 14.19 2.13 -17.60
C VAL A 319 14.54 3.60 -17.64
N THR A 320 15.44 3.94 -18.56
CA THR A 320 15.67 5.33 -18.92
C THR A 320 14.93 5.65 -20.21
N TYR A 321 13.74 6.22 -20.08
CA TYR A 321 12.98 6.76 -21.21
C TYR A 321 13.68 8.01 -21.70
N LYS A 322 14.34 7.78 -22.80
CA LYS A 322 15.19 8.71 -23.47
C LYS A 322 14.21 9.31 -24.55
N ILE A 323 14.21 10.62 -24.78
CA ILE A 323 13.45 11.26 -25.86
C ILE A 323 14.37 12.26 -26.55
N ARG A 324 14.54 12.14 -27.87
CA ARG A 324 15.23 13.15 -28.69
C ARG A 324 14.43 13.42 -29.94
N LYS A 325 14.11 14.68 -30.16
CA LYS A 325 13.52 15.17 -31.41
C LYS A 325 14.12 16.52 -31.73
N ASN A 326 14.64 16.67 -32.93
CA ASN A 326 15.10 17.95 -33.43
C ASN A 326 14.17 18.42 -34.55
N ASP A 327 14.13 19.72 -34.75
CA ASP A 327 13.43 20.33 -35.86
C ASP A 327 11.95 19.93 -36.01
N PHE A 328 11.26 19.68 -34.89
CA PHE A 328 9.86 19.28 -34.87
C PHE A 328 8.93 20.44 -35.21
N THR A 329 8.00 20.25 -36.15
CA THR A 329 6.96 21.23 -36.46
C THR A 329 5.58 20.70 -36.13
N VAL A 330 4.63 21.62 -35.89
CA VAL A 330 3.21 21.27 -35.70
C VAL A 330 2.62 20.59 -36.94
N TYR A 331 3.17 20.85 -38.13
CA TYR A 331 2.75 20.21 -39.35
C TYR A 331 3.07 18.71 -39.34
N ASP A 332 4.29 18.35 -38.90
CA ASP A 332 4.74 16.95 -38.80
C ASP A 332 3.82 16.13 -37.88
N LEU A 333 3.34 16.74 -36.79
CA LEU A 333 2.40 16.10 -35.86
C LEU A 333 1.04 15.82 -36.52
N ILE A 334 0.50 16.79 -37.26
CA ILE A 334 -0.82 16.65 -37.91
C ILE A 334 -0.74 15.59 -39.00
N THR A 335 0.29 15.64 -39.85
CA THR A 335 0.47 14.64 -40.92
C THR A 335 0.71 13.24 -40.37
N ALA A 336 1.49 13.10 -39.29
CA ALA A 336 1.72 11.79 -38.68
C ALA A 336 0.43 11.18 -38.12
N ILE A 337 -0.45 11.97 -37.50
CA ILE A 337 -1.73 11.50 -36.94
C ILE A 337 -2.73 11.15 -38.05
N ASP A 338 -2.84 12.01 -39.07
CA ASP A 338 -3.77 11.83 -40.19
C ASP A 338 -3.41 10.58 -41.02
N ASP A 339 -2.12 10.35 -41.27
CA ASP A 339 -1.66 9.22 -42.08
C ASP A 339 -1.63 7.89 -41.29
N ALA A 340 -1.54 7.93 -39.96
CA ALA A 340 -1.47 6.75 -39.09
C ALA A 340 -2.85 6.16 -38.75
N GLY A 341 -3.95 6.69 -39.30
CA GLY A 341 -5.30 6.20 -38.98
C GLY A 341 -5.73 6.41 -37.52
N GLY A 342 -5.00 7.26 -36.76
CA GLY A 342 -5.32 7.62 -35.38
C GLY A 342 -4.65 6.78 -34.28
N THR A 343 -3.77 5.83 -34.60
CA THR A 343 -3.00 5.06 -33.59
C THR A 343 -1.67 5.74 -33.27
N TRP A 344 -1.31 5.82 -31.98
CA TRP A 344 -0.10 6.53 -31.53
C TRP A 344 1.19 5.79 -31.91
N ASP A 345 1.20 4.46 -31.87
CA ASP A 345 2.39 3.66 -32.19
C ASP A 345 2.86 3.88 -33.63
N SER A 346 1.93 3.85 -34.59
CA SER A 346 2.18 4.07 -36.01
C SER A 346 2.53 5.54 -36.34
N ALA A 347 2.05 6.50 -35.52
CA ALA A 347 2.42 7.91 -35.65
C ALA A 347 3.84 8.17 -35.07
N SER A 348 4.22 7.49 -33.99
CA SER A 348 5.50 7.69 -33.31
C SER A 348 6.70 7.32 -34.17
N THR A 349 6.64 6.19 -34.90
CA THR A 349 7.70 5.74 -35.81
C THR A 349 7.94 6.69 -36.98
N ARG A 350 6.92 7.48 -37.37
CA ARG A 350 7.05 8.53 -38.39
C ARG A 350 7.55 9.85 -37.84
N ILE A 351 7.27 10.15 -36.58
CA ILE A 351 7.69 11.40 -35.93
C ILE A 351 9.18 11.35 -35.56
N PHE A 352 9.69 10.17 -35.16
CA PHE A 352 11.05 10.02 -34.66
C PHE A 352 11.91 9.20 -35.64
N ASN A 353 12.92 9.83 -36.24
CA ASN A 353 13.82 9.16 -37.17
C ASN A 353 15.13 8.70 -36.49
N ARG A 354 15.22 7.39 -36.21
CA ARG A 354 16.39 6.76 -35.58
C ARG A 354 17.70 6.96 -36.35
N ASN A 355 17.66 7.03 -37.67
CA ASN A 355 18.85 7.18 -38.52
C ASN A 355 19.55 8.54 -38.34
N VAL A 356 18.86 9.53 -37.76
CA VAL A 356 19.44 10.86 -37.48
C VAL A 356 19.58 11.13 -35.97
N GLY A 357 19.50 10.08 -35.15
CA GLY A 357 19.66 10.17 -33.69
C GLY A 357 18.44 10.73 -32.96
N GLU A 358 17.28 10.81 -33.62
CA GLU A 358 15.99 11.06 -32.98
C GLU A 358 15.40 9.74 -32.53
N TYR A 359 14.82 9.72 -31.35
CA TYR A 359 14.22 8.51 -30.86
C TYR A 359 13.16 8.83 -29.81
N PHE A 360 12.15 7.96 -29.80
CA PHE A 360 11.14 7.84 -28.79
C PHE A 360 11.22 6.41 -28.27
N PRO A 361 10.94 6.18 -26.99
CA PRO A 361 10.98 4.83 -26.43
C PRO A 361 9.94 3.95 -27.13
N ASP A 362 10.34 2.79 -27.65
CA ASP A 362 9.44 1.72 -28.10
C ASP A 362 9.33 0.60 -27.04
N SER A 363 8.65 -0.50 -27.35
CA SER A 363 8.53 -1.65 -26.46
C SER A 363 9.86 -2.31 -26.12
N ASP A 364 10.86 -2.19 -26.99
CA ASP A 364 12.11 -2.94 -26.97
C ASP A 364 13.23 -2.15 -26.27
N ASP A 365 13.13 -0.81 -26.28
CA ASP A 365 13.92 0.12 -25.47
C ASP A 365 13.55 0.06 -23.97
N VAL A 366 12.50 -0.69 -23.62
CA VAL A 366 11.81 -0.64 -22.33
C VAL A 366 11.93 -2.00 -21.66
N LEU A 367 12.61 -2.01 -20.51
CA LEU A 367 12.77 -3.11 -19.54
C LEU A 367 13.97 -4.04 -19.79
N LYS A 368 15.18 -3.56 -19.46
CA LYS A 368 16.16 -4.50 -18.88
C LYS A 368 15.67 -4.85 -17.49
N GLU A 369 15.43 -6.13 -17.21
CA GLU A 369 15.28 -6.58 -15.83
C GLU A 369 16.49 -6.10 -15.03
N SER A 370 16.19 -5.36 -13.96
CA SER A 370 17.22 -4.75 -13.12
C SER A 370 17.35 -5.53 -11.83
N LYS A 371 18.51 -5.35 -11.18
CA LYS A 371 18.76 -5.94 -9.87
C LYS A 371 17.82 -5.34 -8.82
N THR A 372 17.68 -6.08 -7.72
CA THR A 372 16.93 -5.71 -6.51
C THR A 372 17.06 -4.23 -6.15
N ILE A 373 15.93 -3.54 -6.00
CA ILE A 373 15.88 -2.14 -5.55
C ILE A 373 15.68 -2.11 -4.04
N VAL A 374 16.38 -1.22 -3.35
CA VAL A 374 16.18 -1.00 -1.91
C VAL A 374 15.61 0.38 -1.68
N THR A 375 14.45 0.42 -1.02
CA THR A 375 13.80 1.66 -0.57
C THR A 375 13.86 1.75 0.94
N ALA A 376 14.22 2.91 1.47
CA ALA A 376 14.18 3.12 2.92
C ALA A 376 12.73 3.36 3.37
N LEU A 377 12.32 2.72 4.46
CA LEU A 377 11.01 2.98 5.06
C LEU A 377 10.93 4.43 5.54
N PRO A 378 9.77 5.10 5.55
CA PRO A 378 9.67 6.52 5.91
C PRO A 378 9.90 6.72 7.42
N ALA A 379 11.16 6.73 7.85
CA ALA A 379 11.52 6.84 9.26
C ALA A 379 11.15 8.22 9.81
N VAL A 380 10.45 8.24 10.94
CA VAL A 380 9.98 9.47 11.58
C VAL A 380 10.38 9.47 13.04
N PHE A 381 10.94 10.60 13.49
CA PHE A 381 11.10 10.90 14.90
C PHE A 381 9.96 11.80 15.36
N SER A 382 9.35 11.46 16.49
CA SER A 382 8.32 12.29 17.12
C SER A 382 8.54 12.44 18.62
N ALA A 383 8.20 13.62 19.14
CA ALA A 383 8.20 13.94 20.56
C ALA A 383 6.92 14.69 20.89
N ALA A 384 6.17 14.24 21.90
CA ALA A 384 4.93 14.89 22.31
C ALA A 384 4.90 15.15 23.81
N TYR A 385 4.26 16.25 24.19
CA TYR A 385 3.95 16.59 25.57
C TYR A 385 2.48 16.95 25.67
N LEU A 386 1.77 16.29 26.58
CA LEU A 386 0.36 16.50 26.85
C LEU A 386 0.18 16.88 28.32
N ARG A 387 -0.62 17.91 28.56
CA ARG A 387 -1.11 18.28 29.89
C ARG A 387 -2.60 18.02 29.97
N SER A 388 -3.03 17.38 31.05
CA SER A 388 -4.42 17.05 31.34
C SER A 388 -4.91 17.75 32.61
N TRP A 389 -6.12 18.28 32.55
CA TRP A 389 -6.87 18.81 33.69
C TRP A 389 -8.18 18.03 33.79
N ASP A 390 -8.30 17.22 34.83
CA ASP A 390 -9.52 16.50 35.17
C ASP A 390 -10.38 17.36 36.11
N PHE A 391 -11.63 17.60 35.74
CA PHE A 391 -12.56 18.41 36.52
C PHE A 391 -13.43 17.59 37.47
N PHE A 392 -13.31 16.26 37.51
CA PHE A 392 -14.08 15.40 38.43
C PHE A 392 -13.61 15.52 39.89
N ASP A 393 -12.38 15.99 40.14
CA ASP A 393 -11.80 16.17 41.49
C ASP A 393 -12.29 17.49 42.16
N ASN A 394 -13.45 17.38 42.79
CA ASN A 394 -14.05 18.12 43.93
C ASN A 394 -14.15 19.66 44.05
N ASP A 395 -13.62 20.52 43.17
CA ASP A 395 -13.71 21.99 43.41
C ASP A 395 -14.65 22.81 42.50
N HIS A 396 -15.21 22.25 41.42
CA HIS A 396 -15.89 23.06 40.39
C HIS A 396 -17.25 22.50 39.91
N LYS A 397 -18.18 22.24 40.85
CA LYS A 397 -19.55 21.67 40.64
C LYS A 397 -20.37 22.20 39.44
N LYS A 398 -20.09 23.40 38.92
CA LYS A 398 -20.76 23.98 37.74
C LYS A 398 -20.17 23.55 36.38
N MET A 399 -18.87 23.22 36.32
CA MET A 399 -18.16 22.84 35.09
C MET A 399 -18.38 21.35 34.71
N HIS A 400 -18.68 20.49 35.69
CA HIS A 400 -18.92 19.05 35.47
C HIS A 400 -20.04 18.72 34.48
N LYS A 401 -21.02 19.62 34.29
CA LYS A 401 -22.15 19.36 33.38
C LYS A 401 -21.76 19.49 31.89
N LEU A 402 -20.63 20.13 31.59
CA LEU A 402 -20.22 20.46 30.21
C LEU A 402 -18.91 19.78 29.83
N SER A 403 -17.93 19.70 30.73
CA SER A 403 -16.59 19.17 30.42
C SER A 403 -16.09 18.28 31.56
N GLN A 404 -15.73 17.03 31.25
CA GLN A 404 -15.11 16.12 32.21
C GLN A 404 -13.62 16.44 32.37
N TYR A 405 -12.92 16.60 31.26
CA TYR A 405 -11.50 16.91 31.23
C TYR A 405 -11.18 17.85 30.08
N VAL A 406 -10.06 18.56 30.21
CA VAL A 406 -9.41 19.27 29.12
C VAL A 406 -7.98 18.78 28.99
N ASN A 407 -7.55 18.49 27.77
CA ASN A 407 -6.16 18.19 27.44
C ASN A 407 -5.61 19.26 26.52
N VAL A 408 -4.35 19.64 26.71
CA VAL A 408 -3.61 20.51 25.79
C VAL A 408 -2.29 19.84 25.49
N GLY A 409 -2.01 19.63 24.21
CA GLY A 409 -0.82 18.93 23.74
C GLY A 409 -0.03 19.70 22.72
N VAL A 410 1.27 19.49 22.74
CA VAL A 410 2.19 19.91 21.68
C VAL A 410 2.96 18.70 21.20
N GLU A 411 3.14 18.59 19.89
CA GLU A 411 3.83 17.50 19.24
C GLU A 411 4.81 18.07 18.21
N TYR A 412 6.02 17.52 18.22
CA TYR A 412 7.06 17.72 17.22
C TYR A 412 7.21 16.41 16.45
N SER A 413 7.22 16.48 15.12
CA SER A 413 7.55 15.34 14.27
C SER A 413 8.44 15.74 13.10
N GLN A 414 9.35 14.86 12.73
CA GLN A 414 10.29 15.09 11.64
C GLN A 414 10.65 13.77 10.96
N GLY A 415 10.51 13.74 9.63
CA GLY A 415 11.03 12.66 8.81
C GLY A 415 12.56 12.68 8.80
N LEU A 416 13.15 11.50 9.00
CA LEU A 416 14.61 11.30 9.02
C LEU A 416 15.17 10.89 7.65
N MET A 417 14.29 10.65 6.68
CA MET A 417 14.64 10.20 5.33
C MET A 417 13.60 10.67 4.32
N LYS A 418 14.05 10.86 3.07
CA LYS A 418 13.19 11.24 1.95
C LYS A 418 12.48 9.99 1.43
N SER A 419 11.16 9.97 1.56
CA SER A 419 10.29 8.90 1.08
C SER A 419 8.90 9.50 0.79
N PRO A 420 8.06 8.91 -0.07
CA PRO A 420 6.64 9.22 -0.13
C PRO A 420 6.04 9.32 1.29
N GLY A 421 5.25 10.36 1.55
CA GLY A 421 4.66 10.60 2.88
C GLY A 421 5.60 11.14 3.97
N SER A 422 6.93 11.17 3.80
CA SER A 422 7.90 11.66 4.80
C SER A 422 8.54 13.01 4.44
N SER A 423 8.65 13.93 5.40
CA SER A 423 9.25 15.26 5.20
C SER A 423 10.38 15.54 6.18
N PHE A 424 11.51 16.05 5.67
CA PHE A 424 12.58 16.60 6.51
C PHE A 424 12.20 17.92 7.18
N VAL A 425 11.18 18.62 6.65
CA VAL A 425 10.67 19.84 7.26
C VAL A 425 9.98 19.46 8.56
N PRO A 426 10.42 19.96 9.72
CA PRO A 426 9.80 19.65 10.98
C PRO A 426 8.35 20.12 11.01
N ARG A 427 7.48 19.32 11.62
CA ARG A 427 6.07 19.60 11.83
C ARG A 427 5.85 19.84 13.32
N PHE A 428 5.14 20.90 13.64
CA PHE A 428 4.69 21.24 14.99
C PHE A 428 3.18 21.23 15.02
N ARG A 429 2.60 20.47 15.94
CA ARG A 429 1.17 20.39 16.17
C ARG A 429 0.86 20.87 17.58
N LEU A 430 -0.07 21.82 17.69
CA LEU A 430 -0.62 22.30 18.94
C LEU A 430 -2.11 21.97 18.94
N TYR A 431 -2.60 21.26 19.96
CA TYR A 431 -3.99 20.87 20.00
C TYR A 431 -4.57 20.95 21.41
N GLY A 432 -5.88 21.11 21.48
CA GLY A 432 -6.68 21.03 22.68
C GLY A 432 -7.81 20.03 22.48
N GLU A 433 -8.11 19.26 23.52
CA GLU A 433 -9.21 18.31 23.54
C GLU A 433 -10.09 18.56 24.76
N ASN A 434 -11.39 18.45 24.58
CA ASN A 434 -12.36 18.57 25.65
C ASN A 434 -13.29 17.36 25.66
N GLY A 435 -13.36 16.66 26.79
CA GLY A 435 -14.28 15.54 27.00
C GLY A 435 -15.69 16.02 27.37
N PHE A 436 -16.56 16.24 26.38
CA PHE A 436 -17.96 16.60 26.62
C PHE A 436 -18.80 15.40 27.07
N LEU A 437 -19.97 15.69 27.66
CA LEU A 437 -20.96 14.69 28.09
C LEU A 437 -20.33 13.59 28.96
N ASN A 438 -19.70 13.96 30.08
CA ASN A 438 -18.97 13.02 30.94
C ASN A 438 -17.90 12.19 30.18
N GLY A 439 -17.22 12.83 29.23
CA GLY A 439 -16.14 12.22 28.46
C GLY A 439 -16.58 11.29 27.33
N TYR A 440 -17.89 11.09 27.13
CA TYR A 440 -18.40 10.26 26.04
C TYR A 440 -18.19 10.88 24.66
N VAL A 441 -18.11 12.21 24.58
CA VAL A 441 -17.91 12.91 23.31
C VAL A 441 -16.68 13.81 23.40
N PRO A 442 -15.46 13.27 23.22
CA PRO A 442 -14.29 14.11 23.10
C PRO A 442 -14.32 14.88 21.77
N LEU A 443 -14.03 16.16 21.87
CA LEU A 443 -13.82 17.05 20.73
C LEU A 443 -12.39 17.59 20.80
N GLN A 444 -11.63 17.38 19.74
CA GLN A 444 -10.27 17.88 19.58
C GLN A 444 -10.24 18.96 18.51
N ILE A 445 -9.47 20.01 18.76
CA ILE A 445 -9.10 21.01 17.76
C ILE A 445 -7.59 21.23 17.80
N GLY A 446 -6.97 21.41 16.64
CA GLY A 446 -5.54 21.55 16.52
C GLY A 446 -5.12 22.47 15.38
N LEU A 447 -3.90 22.96 15.50
CA LEU A 447 -3.18 23.70 14.47
C LEU A 447 -1.87 22.99 14.22
N VAL A 448 -1.53 22.86 12.95
CA VAL A 448 -0.26 22.30 12.48
C VAL A 448 0.49 23.38 11.73
N ALA A 449 1.78 23.50 12.00
CA ALA A 449 2.69 24.38 11.29
C ALA A 449 3.96 23.61 10.88
N GLY A 450 4.49 23.91 9.70
CA GLY A 450 5.61 23.18 9.12
C GLY A 450 5.17 21.92 8.38
N GLY A 451 6.06 20.94 8.29
CA GLY A 451 5.83 19.75 7.46
C GLY A 451 5.68 20.07 5.97
N ARG A 452 4.94 19.22 5.25
CA ARG A 452 4.57 19.43 3.83
C ARG A 452 3.32 20.30 3.70
N GLU A 453 2.53 20.36 4.76
CA GLU A 453 1.26 21.09 4.83
C GLU A 453 1.47 22.60 4.87
N GLY A 454 2.63 23.04 5.40
CA GLY A 454 2.96 24.43 5.69
C GLY A 454 2.16 24.96 6.88
N PHE A 455 0.84 24.99 6.75
CA PHE A 455 -0.13 25.25 7.81
C PHE A 455 -1.40 24.43 7.60
N ALA A 456 -1.93 23.85 8.67
CA ALA A 456 -3.22 23.18 8.65
C ALA A 456 -3.99 23.37 9.96
N SER A 457 -5.30 23.22 9.89
CA SER A 457 -6.18 23.15 11.06
C SER A 457 -6.86 21.79 11.13
N GLU A 458 -6.94 21.21 12.31
CA GLU A 458 -7.44 19.87 12.56
C GLU A 458 -8.63 19.89 13.51
N ALA A 459 -9.65 19.12 13.21
CA ALA A 459 -10.74 18.85 14.12
C ALA A 459 -10.98 17.34 14.18
N SER A 460 -11.19 16.81 15.39
CA SER A 460 -11.65 15.44 15.54
C SER A 460 -12.76 15.37 16.57
N MET A 461 -13.65 14.41 16.38
CA MET A 461 -14.72 14.12 17.33
C MET A 461 -14.85 12.62 17.43
N ALA A 462 -15.02 12.12 18.65
CA ALA A 462 -15.35 10.72 18.86
C ALA A 462 -16.62 10.58 19.70
N VAL A 463 -17.22 9.40 19.60
CA VAL A 463 -18.29 8.93 20.48
C VAL A 463 -17.77 7.66 21.11
N HIS A 464 -17.57 7.70 22.41
CA HIS A 464 -17.15 6.57 23.20
C HIS A 464 -18.36 6.02 23.94
N THR A 465 -18.60 4.73 23.80
CA THR A 465 -19.54 3.98 24.62
C THR A 465 -18.81 2.71 25.05
N ASN A 466 -19.12 2.16 26.22
CA ASN A 466 -18.55 0.86 26.57
C ASN A 466 -19.48 -0.22 26.00
N PRO A 467 -19.05 -1.11 25.08
CA PRO A 467 -17.68 -1.29 24.54
C PRO A 467 -17.37 -0.62 23.19
N PHE A 468 -18.30 0.09 22.54
CA PHE A 468 -18.15 0.62 21.17
C PHE A 468 -17.62 2.05 21.09
N HIS A 469 -16.63 2.29 20.24
CA HIS A 469 -16.04 3.61 20.03
C HIS A 469 -16.05 3.93 18.54
N PHE A 470 -16.48 5.14 18.21
CA PHE A 470 -16.48 5.67 16.85
C PHE A 470 -15.74 7.00 16.85
N GLY A 471 -14.98 7.30 15.81
CA GLY A 471 -14.40 8.64 15.66
C GLY A 471 -14.26 9.08 14.23
N LEU A 472 -14.29 10.39 14.07
CA LEU A 472 -14.08 11.11 12.82
C LEU A 472 -12.99 12.15 13.01
N GLN A 473 -12.17 12.29 11.97
CA GLN A 473 -11.03 13.18 11.94
C GLN A 473 -11.05 13.98 10.64
N TYR A 474 -10.72 15.26 10.74
CA TYR A 474 -10.71 16.19 9.64
C TYR A 474 -9.50 17.11 9.74
N ARG A 475 -8.73 17.23 8.66
CA ARG A 475 -7.66 18.22 8.54
C ARG A 475 -7.90 19.10 7.32
N ALA A 476 -7.88 20.41 7.51
CA ALA A 476 -7.94 21.40 6.44
C ALA A 476 -6.55 21.98 6.18
N ILE A 477 -6.05 21.81 4.96
CA ILE A 477 -4.67 22.18 4.60
C ILE A 477 -4.63 23.57 3.96
N GLY A 478 -3.59 24.33 4.29
CA GLY A 478 -3.33 25.69 3.81
C GLY A 478 -4.11 26.78 4.56
N THR A 479 -4.64 26.49 5.75
CA THR A 479 -5.53 27.41 6.48
C THR A 479 -5.58 27.10 7.98
N PRO A 480 -5.77 28.12 8.84
CA PRO A 480 -6.06 27.92 10.25
C PRO A 480 -7.57 27.85 10.57
N TYR A 481 -8.45 28.03 9.57
CA TYR A 481 -9.89 28.27 9.78
C TYR A 481 -10.81 27.09 9.43
N PHE A 482 -10.34 25.84 9.50
CA PHE A 482 -11.12 24.61 9.21
C PHE A 482 -11.79 24.58 7.83
N ALA A 483 -11.36 25.44 6.91
CA ALA A 483 -11.89 25.57 5.56
C ALA A 483 -10.73 25.38 4.58
N PRO A 484 -10.64 24.21 3.91
CA PRO A 484 -9.45 23.78 3.21
C PRO A 484 -9.16 24.70 2.04
N LYS A 485 -7.90 25.10 1.88
CA LYS A 485 -7.45 25.94 0.77
C LYS A 485 -6.53 25.22 -0.19
N ARG A 486 -5.78 24.25 0.30
CA ARG A 486 -4.73 23.54 -0.46
C ARG A 486 -4.95 22.03 -0.51
N GLY A 487 -5.96 21.54 0.19
CA GLY A 487 -6.20 20.12 0.35
C GLY A 487 -6.92 19.82 1.65
N MET A 488 -7.25 18.56 1.87
CA MET A 488 -7.82 18.10 3.12
C MET A 488 -7.46 16.65 3.39
N GLU A 489 -7.69 16.22 4.63
CA GLU A 489 -7.68 14.82 5.03
C GLU A 489 -8.95 14.49 5.81
N LEU A 490 -9.38 13.25 5.66
CA LEU A 490 -10.50 12.64 6.35
C LEU A 490 -10.06 11.29 6.89
N GLY A 491 -10.45 11.01 8.13
CA GLY A 491 -10.23 9.71 8.74
C GLY A 491 -11.43 9.30 9.56
N SER A 492 -11.70 8.00 9.62
CA SER A 492 -12.69 7.42 10.51
C SER A 492 -12.17 6.15 11.16
N TYR A 493 -12.71 5.81 12.31
CA TYR A 493 -12.45 4.53 12.95
C TYR A 493 -13.65 4.03 13.74
N ILE A 494 -13.75 2.71 13.86
CA ILE A 494 -14.67 2.02 14.75
C ILE A 494 -13.87 0.99 15.56
N ALA A 495 -14.04 0.99 16.88
CA ALA A 495 -13.34 0.09 17.78
C ALA A 495 -14.26 -0.54 18.83
N LEU A 496 -13.89 -1.74 19.24
CA LEU A 496 -14.44 -2.51 20.35
C LEU A 496 -13.42 -2.60 21.47
N THR A 497 -13.90 -2.55 22.69
CA THR A 497 -13.08 -2.63 23.90
C THR A 497 -13.60 -3.69 24.87
N TRP A 498 -12.70 -4.33 25.61
CA TRP A 498 -13.11 -5.24 26.67
C TRP A 498 -12.20 -5.19 27.88
N GLY A 499 -12.70 -5.75 28.99
CA GLY A 499 -11.99 -5.76 30.27
C GLY A 499 -12.01 -4.43 31.03
N ALA A 500 -12.92 -3.51 30.67
CA ALA A 500 -13.22 -2.33 31.49
C ALA A 500 -13.74 -2.75 32.87
N PRO A 501 -13.23 -2.22 34.00
CA PRO A 501 -13.81 -2.48 35.31
C PRO A 501 -15.25 -1.98 35.34
N ARG A 502 -16.19 -2.85 35.75
CA ARG A 502 -17.46 -2.41 36.30
C ARG A 502 -17.14 -1.70 37.62
N ASP A 503 -17.22 -0.36 37.59
CA ASP A 503 -17.83 0.49 38.62
C ASP A 503 -17.10 1.84 38.73
N ARG A 504 -17.83 2.91 38.40
CA ARG A 504 -17.42 4.30 38.62
C ARG A 504 -18.09 4.92 39.85
N ASP A 505 -18.62 4.09 40.74
CA ASP A 505 -19.20 4.51 42.02
C ASP A 505 -18.76 3.53 43.11
N ASN A 506 -17.61 3.79 43.72
CA ASN A 506 -17.45 3.88 45.18
C ASN A 506 -15.98 4.02 45.53
N ASN A 507 -15.72 4.95 46.45
CA ASN A 507 -14.49 5.00 47.22
C ASN A 507 -14.07 3.60 47.68
N ASN A 508 -13.04 3.05 47.04
CA ASN A 508 -11.91 2.41 47.70
C ASN A 508 -10.89 2.06 46.63
N SER A 509 -9.78 2.79 46.65
CA SER A 509 -8.54 2.32 46.05
C SER A 509 -8.28 0.89 46.52
N ALA A 510 -8.16 -0.04 45.58
CA ALA A 510 -7.75 -1.42 45.82
C ALA A 510 -6.24 -1.50 46.13
N VAL A 511 -5.81 -0.74 47.13
CA VAL A 511 -4.50 -0.78 47.76
C VAL A 511 -4.74 -0.42 49.23
N ASP A 512 -5.29 -1.39 49.99
CA ASP A 512 -5.26 -1.51 51.48
C ASP A 512 -6.43 -2.37 51.96
N LYS A 513 -6.45 -3.66 51.62
CA LYS A 513 -7.12 -4.71 52.42
C LYS A 513 -6.43 -6.05 52.19
N VAL A 514 -5.20 -6.15 52.68
CA VAL A 514 -4.69 -7.43 53.15
C VAL A 514 -4.92 -7.41 54.66
N ASP A 515 -5.56 -8.47 55.14
CA ASP A 515 -5.75 -8.88 56.52
C ASP A 515 -7.15 -8.69 57.12
N ASN A 516 -7.59 -9.78 57.74
CA ASN A 516 -8.84 -10.04 58.44
C ASN A 516 -10.11 -10.23 57.58
N ASP A 517 -10.38 -11.49 57.22
CA ASP A 517 -11.58 -12.16 57.76
C ASP A 517 -11.48 -13.69 57.59
N LYS A 518 -10.99 -14.35 58.63
CA LYS A 518 -11.35 -15.75 58.91
C LYS A 518 -12.82 -15.76 59.33
N LYS A 519 -13.72 -16.15 58.42
CA LYS A 519 -15.09 -16.48 58.79
C LYS A 519 -15.36 -17.96 58.56
N VAL A 520 -15.36 -18.66 59.68
CA VAL A 520 -15.85 -20.01 59.91
C VAL A 520 -17.23 -20.17 59.26
N LEU A 521 -17.36 -21.16 58.38
CA LEU A 521 -18.65 -21.72 57.98
C LEU A 521 -18.74 -23.13 58.57
N GLU A 522 -19.82 -23.32 59.33
CA GLU A 522 -20.12 -24.49 60.14
C GLU A 522 -20.45 -25.71 59.27
N VAL A 523 -20.03 -26.86 59.80
CA VAL A 523 -20.34 -28.22 59.36
C VAL A 523 -21.85 -28.47 59.42
N ARG A 524 -22.41 -28.99 58.33
CA ARG A 524 -23.59 -29.87 58.36
C ARG A 524 -23.23 -31.19 57.71
N ASP A 525 -23.20 -32.21 58.56
CA ASP A 525 -23.16 -33.63 58.23
C ASP A 525 -24.56 -34.08 57.83
N GLU A 526 -24.70 -34.81 56.71
CA GLU A 526 -25.35 -36.13 56.70
C GLU A 526 -25.23 -36.79 55.30
N ARG A 527 -24.57 -37.95 55.31
CA ARG A 527 -24.35 -38.97 54.26
C ARG A 527 -23.11 -38.78 53.40
N LEU A 528 -22.03 -39.42 53.87
CA LEU A 528 -20.99 -39.97 53.00
C LEU A 528 -21.69 -40.90 52.01
N ASP A 529 -21.86 -40.45 50.78
CA ASP A 529 -21.91 -41.36 49.66
C ASP A 529 -20.58 -42.11 49.66
N TYR A 530 -20.68 -43.44 49.68
CA TYR A 530 -19.54 -44.32 49.57
C TYR A 530 -19.10 -44.25 48.10
N ASP A 531 -17.82 -43.97 47.91
CA ASP A 531 -17.12 -43.82 46.63
C ASP A 531 -15.93 -44.78 46.75
N LYS A 532 -16.05 -45.92 46.06
CA LYS A 532 -15.26 -47.12 46.31
C LYS A 532 -13.89 -47.09 45.63
N ASP A 533 -13.82 -46.58 44.41
CA ASP A 533 -12.61 -46.42 43.60
C ASP A 533 -11.97 -45.03 43.74
N LEU A 534 -12.64 -44.11 44.45
CA LEU A 534 -12.13 -42.80 44.88
C LEU A 534 -11.96 -41.82 43.71
N ASP A 535 -12.81 -41.92 42.70
CA ASP A 535 -12.81 -41.01 41.55
C ASP A 535 -13.65 -39.74 41.77
N SER A 536 -14.25 -39.55 42.95
CA SER A 536 -15.11 -38.42 43.32
C SER A 536 -16.55 -38.50 42.79
N ILE A 537 -16.95 -39.62 42.19
CA ILE A 537 -18.33 -39.93 41.80
C ILE A 537 -18.89 -40.94 42.80
N PRO A 538 -20.04 -40.67 43.45
CA PRO A 538 -20.67 -41.64 44.34
C PRO A 538 -21.00 -42.96 43.65
N ASP A 539 -20.84 -44.11 44.34
CA ASP A 539 -21.26 -45.46 43.86
C ASP A 539 -22.73 -45.53 43.37
N THR A 540 -23.57 -44.55 43.74
CA THR A 540 -24.99 -44.48 43.31
C THR A 540 -25.20 -43.81 41.95
N LEU A 541 -24.22 -43.05 41.47
CA LEU A 541 -24.19 -42.33 40.20
C LEU A 541 -23.15 -42.91 39.23
N ASP A 542 -22.15 -43.57 39.79
CA ASP A 542 -21.07 -44.27 39.12
C ASP A 542 -21.57 -45.60 38.49
N LYS A 543 -21.35 -45.75 37.18
CA LYS A 543 -21.67 -46.95 36.42
C LYS A 543 -20.58 -48.03 36.54
N CYS A 544 -19.34 -47.67 36.84
CA CYS A 544 -18.19 -48.54 36.97
C CYS A 544 -17.53 -48.49 38.35
N ILE A 545 -18.31 -48.54 39.43
CA ILE A 545 -18.01 -48.73 40.89
C ILE A 545 -16.63 -49.31 41.33
N ASP A 546 -15.96 -50.12 40.50
CA ASP A 546 -14.66 -50.73 40.79
C ASP A 546 -13.49 -50.13 39.99
N GLU A 547 -13.72 -49.21 39.06
CA GLU A 547 -12.75 -48.63 38.14
C GLU A 547 -12.88 -47.10 38.10
N PRO A 548 -11.84 -46.36 38.52
CA PRO A 548 -11.92 -44.92 38.60
C PRO A 548 -11.99 -44.27 37.22
N GLU A 549 -12.84 -43.25 37.10
CA GLU A 549 -12.90 -42.31 35.98
C GLU A 549 -11.54 -41.67 35.66
N ASP A 550 -11.22 -41.47 34.37
CA ASP A 550 -9.92 -40.93 33.92
C ASP A 550 -9.93 -39.44 33.53
N TYR A 551 -11.08 -38.77 33.64
CA TYR A 551 -11.25 -37.30 33.59
C TYR A 551 -10.51 -36.63 32.43
N ASP A 552 -10.80 -37.06 31.22
CA ASP A 552 -10.20 -36.54 30.00
C ASP A 552 -11.12 -35.57 29.23
N GLY A 553 -12.33 -35.34 29.72
CA GLY A 553 -13.32 -34.44 29.13
C GLY A 553 -14.35 -35.13 28.24
N PHE A 554 -14.29 -36.46 28.10
CA PHE A 554 -15.29 -37.28 27.44
C PHE A 554 -16.06 -38.08 28.50
N THR A 555 -17.39 -37.93 28.51
CA THR A 555 -18.31 -38.66 29.41
C THR A 555 -18.00 -38.74 30.93
N ASP A 556 -17.10 -37.89 31.47
CA ASP A 556 -16.68 -37.75 32.89
C ASP A 556 -17.76 -37.79 33.99
N GLU A 557 -19.06 -37.69 33.65
CA GLU A 557 -20.15 -37.70 34.63
C GLU A 557 -20.66 -39.12 34.98
N ASP A 558 -20.22 -40.15 34.26
CA ASP A 558 -20.78 -41.49 34.40
C ASP A 558 -19.94 -42.50 35.20
N GLY A 559 -18.70 -42.13 35.56
CA GLY A 559 -17.83 -42.88 36.47
C GLY A 559 -17.23 -44.12 35.84
N CYS A 560 -16.99 -44.09 34.53
CA CYS A 560 -16.38 -45.19 33.81
C CYS A 560 -15.22 -44.65 32.96
N PRO A 561 -14.01 -45.21 33.08
CA PRO A 561 -12.93 -44.83 32.17
C PRO A 561 -13.29 -45.21 30.73
N ASP A 562 -13.24 -44.22 29.85
CA ASP A 562 -13.39 -44.39 28.41
C ASP A 562 -11.98 -44.51 27.80
N TYR A 563 -11.67 -45.66 27.18
CA TYR A 563 -10.31 -45.95 26.69
C TYR A 563 -10.13 -45.73 25.17
N ASP A 564 -11.21 -45.34 24.49
CA ASP A 564 -11.32 -45.08 23.04
C ASP A 564 -12.57 -44.20 22.84
N ASN A 565 -12.35 -42.89 22.94
CA ASN A 565 -13.41 -41.90 23.05
C ASN A 565 -14.22 -41.70 21.75
N ASP A 566 -13.59 -41.80 20.58
CA ASP A 566 -14.26 -41.64 19.29
C ASP A 566 -14.65 -42.96 18.61
N GLY A 567 -14.19 -44.09 19.13
CA GLY A 567 -14.60 -45.43 18.72
C GLY A 567 -13.98 -45.89 17.40
N ASP A 568 -12.84 -45.32 17.01
CA ASP A 568 -12.10 -45.70 15.81
C ASP A 568 -11.28 -47.00 15.97
N SER A 569 -11.30 -47.59 17.18
CA SER A 569 -10.54 -48.79 17.59
C SER A 569 -9.05 -48.57 17.90
N ILE A 570 -8.62 -47.32 18.03
CA ILE A 570 -7.29 -46.91 18.50
C ILE A 570 -7.46 -46.38 19.93
N PRO A 571 -6.77 -46.97 20.93
CA PRO A 571 -6.92 -46.49 22.30
C PRO A 571 -6.42 -45.04 22.45
N ASP A 572 -7.08 -44.20 23.27
CA ASP A 572 -6.78 -42.76 23.44
C ASP A 572 -5.29 -42.47 23.73
N SER A 573 -4.60 -43.43 24.37
CA SER A 573 -3.16 -43.32 24.66
C SER A 573 -2.23 -43.37 23.45
N LEU A 574 -2.73 -43.85 22.30
CA LEU A 574 -2.02 -44.01 21.03
C LEU A 574 -2.62 -43.14 19.92
N ASP A 575 -3.85 -42.68 20.10
CA ASP A 575 -4.59 -41.81 19.20
C ASP A 575 -4.15 -40.34 19.35
N LYS A 576 -3.80 -39.70 18.24
CA LYS A 576 -3.45 -38.27 18.19
C LYS A 576 -4.69 -37.38 18.19
N CYS A 577 -5.83 -37.89 17.75
CA CYS A 577 -7.06 -37.16 17.52
C CYS A 577 -8.22 -37.49 18.45
N ILE A 578 -8.15 -38.48 19.35
CA ILE A 578 -8.94 -38.79 20.57
C ILE A 578 -10.48 -38.67 20.47
N ASN A 579 -11.01 -37.55 19.99
CA ASN A 579 -12.44 -37.26 19.84
C ASN A 579 -12.88 -37.18 18.36
N ILE A 580 -12.06 -37.61 17.41
CA ILE A 580 -12.34 -37.52 15.97
C ILE A 580 -11.94 -38.84 15.28
N MET A 581 -12.95 -39.64 14.98
CA MET A 581 -12.78 -40.94 14.34
C MET A 581 -11.97 -40.87 13.04
N GLU A 582 -10.93 -41.73 12.96
CA GLU A 582 -10.11 -42.03 11.78
C GLU A 582 -10.93 -42.35 10.51
N ASP A 583 -10.43 -41.96 9.33
CA ASP A 583 -10.99 -42.34 8.04
C ASP A 583 -10.17 -43.41 7.33
N LEU A 584 -10.41 -44.67 7.70
CA LEU A 584 -9.76 -45.87 7.18
C LEU A 584 -9.67 -45.97 5.64
N ASP A 585 -8.65 -45.35 5.06
CA ASP A 585 -8.42 -45.21 3.62
C ASP A 585 -7.06 -45.80 3.18
N ALA A 586 -6.31 -46.35 4.15
CA ALA A 586 -4.97 -46.93 4.02
C ALA A 586 -3.80 -45.92 3.97
N PHE A 587 -4.05 -44.66 4.26
CA PHE A 587 -3.05 -43.63 4.53
C PHE A 587 -3.04 -43.31 6.02
N GLU A 588 -1.87 -43.38 6.63
CA GLU A 588 -1.60 -43.10 8.06
C GLU A 588 -2.61 -43.61 9.15
N ASP A 589 -3.55 -44.53 8.83
CA ASP A 589 -4.61 -45.17 9.66
C ASP A 589 -4.24 -45.61 11.11
N ALA A 590 -2.96 -45.64 11.45
CA ALA A 590 -2.47 -46.08 12.75
C ALA A 590 -2.31 -44.94 13.77
N ASP A 591 -2.55 -43.69 13.36
CA ASP A 591 -2.36 -42.52 14.22
C ASP A 591 -3.65 -41.93 14.81
N GLY A 592 -4.82 -42.36 14.31
CA GLY A 592 -6.15 -42.04 14.81
C GLY A 592 -6.70 -40.71 14.34
N CYS A 593 -6.00 -40.03 13.43
CA CYS A 593 -6.43 -38.76 12.87
C CYS A 593 -6.87 -38.93 11.42
N PRO A 594 -8.08 -38.48 11.05
CA PRO A 594 -8.49 -38.54 9.66
C PRO A 594 -7.67 -37.62 8.76
N ASP A 595 -7.22 -38.16 7.63
CA ASP A 595 -6.39 -37.52 6.61
C ASP A 595 -7.24 -37.19 5.37
N TYR A 596 -7.92 -36.03 5.41
CA TYR A 596 -8.84 -35.65 4.33
C TYR A 596 -8.18 -35.25 2.98
N ASP A 597 -6.85 -35.19 2.94
CA ASP A 597 -5.99 -34.70 1.85
C ASP A 597 -4.59 -35.32 2.03
N ASN A 598 -4.40 -36.51 1.49
CA ASN A 598 -3.28 -37.41 1.79
C ASN A 598 -1.93 -36.91 1.27
N ASP A 599 -1.88 -36.26 0.11
CA ASP A 599 -0.63 -35.70 -0.44
C ASP A 599 -0.44 -34.20 -0.15
N MET A 600 -1.41 -33.59 0.54
CA MET A 600 -1.38 -32.23 1.05
C MET A 600 -1.31 -31.18 -0.07
N ASP A 601 -1.90 -31.47 -1.22
CA ASP A 601 -1.98 -30.55 -2.33
C ASP A 601 -3.14 -29.55 -2.21
N SER A 602 -4.01 -29.66 -1.19
CA SER A 602 -5.22 -28.84 -0.95
C SER A 602 -6.48 -29.27 -1.72
N ILE A 603 -6.46 -30.40 -2.42
CA ILE A 603 -7.63 -31.03 -3.06
C ILE A 603 -8.04 -32.23 -2.20
N PRO A 604 -9.26 -32.23 -1.63
CA PRO A 604 -9.68 -33.35 -0.80
C PRO A 604 -9.68 -34.67 -1.58
N ASP A 605 -9.25 -35.78 -0.97
CA ASP A 605 -9.14 -37.11 -1.59
C ASP A 605 -10.38 -37.57 -2.36
N THR A 606 -11.56 -37.10 -1.95
CA THR A 606 -12.84 -37.41 -2.62
C THR A 606 -13.00 -36.76 -4.00
N LEU A 607 -12.21 -35.73 -4.29
CA LEU A 607 -12.20 -34.96 -5.54
C LEU A 607 -10.90 -35.15 -6.32
N ASP A 608 -9.84 -35.58 -5.64
CA ASP A 608 -8.53 -35.85 -6.21
C ASP A 608 -8.50 -37.20 -6.98
N LYS A 609 -7.99 -37.18 -8.21
CA LYS A 609 -7.77 -38.40 -9.00
C LYS A 609 -6.45 -39.10 -8.66
N CYS A 610 -5.47 -38.39 -8.12
CA CYS A 610 -4.15 -38.85 -7.78
C CYS A 610 -3.83 -38.66 -6.29
N VAL A 611 -4.76 -39.06 -5.40
CA VAL A 611 -4.74 -39.09 -3.91
C VAL A 611 -3.39 -39.19 -3.15
N ASN A 612 -2.31 -39.67 -3.76
CA ASN A 612 -0.99 -39.78 -3.12
C ASN A 612 0.14 -39.06 -3.91
N GLU A 613 -0.18 -38.30 -4.95
CA GLU A 613 0.75 -37.60 -5.81
C GLU A 613 0.31 -36.14 -5.95
N PRO A 614 1.01 -35.20 -5.30
CA PRO A 614 0.52 -33.83 -5.17
C PRO A 614 0.50 -33.11 -6.51
N GLU A 615 -0.57 -32.35 -6.75
CA GLU A 615 -0.69 -31.39 -7.84
C GLU A 615 0.46 -30.36 -7.86
N ASP A 616 0.93 -29.98 -9.04
CA ASP A 616 2.06 -29.05 -9.21
C ASP A 616 1.66 -27.59 -9.47
N TYR A 617 0.35 -27.32 -9.61
CA TYR A 617 -0.28 -26.00 -9.66
C TYR A 617 0.38 -25.04 -10.65
N ASP A 618 0.59 -25.50 -11.87
CA ASP A 618 1.21 -24.71 -12.93
C ASP A 618 0.19 -23.97 -13.82
N GLY A 619 -1.12 -24.16 -13.57
CA GLY A 619 -2.21 -23.53 -14.28
C GLY A 619 -2.81 -24.39 -15.39
N PHE A 620 -2.34 -25.63 -15.54
CA PHE A 620 -2.89 -26.64 -16.44
C PHE A 620 -3.56 -27.73 -15.61
N THR A 621 -4.85 -27.94 -15.85
CA THR A 621 -5.66 -29.00 -15.20
C THR A 621 -5.62 -29.14 -13.67
N ASP A 622 -5.10 -28.15 -12.92
CA ASP A 622 -5.01 -28.02 -11.44
C ASP A 622 -6.25 -28.44 -10.60
N GLU A 623 -7.42 -28.65 -11.20
CA GLU A 623 -8.65 -29.04 -10.49
C GLU A 623 -8.78 -30.57 -10.32
N ASP A 624 -7.89 -31.37 -10.93
CA ASP A 624 -8.01 -32.83 -10.90
C ASP A 624 -7.04 -33.57 -9.97
N GLY A 625 -6.09 -32.84 -9.38
CA GLY A 625 -5.21 -33.31 -8.32
C GLY A 625 -4.08 -34.20 -8.81
N CYS A 626 -3.78 -34.17 -10.11
CA CYS A 626 -2.75 -34.98 -10.71
C CYS A 626 -1.67 -34.08 -11.33
N PRO A 627 -0.39 -34.28 -10.99
CA PRO A 627 0.67 -33.49 -11.60
C PRO A 627 0.77 -33.76 -13.12
N ASP A 628 0.71 -32.69 -13.90
CA ASP A 628 0.88 -32.70 -15.35
C ASP A 628 2.33 -32.31 -15.70
N TYR A 629 3.12 -33.28 -16.18
CA TYR A 629 4.56 -33.08 -16.40
C TYR A 629 4.95 -32.63 -17.83
N ASP A 630 3.99 -32.54 -18.74
CA ASP A 630 4.13 -32.18 -20.16
C ASP A 630 2.77 -31.67 -20.67
N ASN A 631 2.50 -30.38 -20.45
CA ASN A 631 1.17 -29.79 -20.59
C ASN A 631 0.66 -29.70 -22.03
N ASP A 632 1.55 -29.43 -23.00
CA ASP A 632 1.17 -29.36 -24.40
C ASP A 632 1.37 -30.66 -25.17
N GLY A 633 2.07 -31.64 -24.59
CA GLY A 633 2.23 -32.98 -25.13
C GLY A 633 3.21 -33.06 -26.29
N ASP A 634 4.17 -32.14 -26.37
CA ASP A 634 5.25 -32.15 -27.37
C ASP A 634 6.41 -33.12 -27.03
N SER A 635 6.32 -33.81 -25.88
CA SER A 635 7.32 -34.74 -25.34
C SER A 635 8.55 -34.09 -24.68
N ILE A 636 8.51 -32.78 -24.42
CA ILE A 636 9.47 -32.03 -23.63
C ILE A 636 8.82 -31.73 -22.27
N PRO A 637 9.40 -32.18 -21.13
CA PRO A 637 8.80 -31.91 -19.83
C PRO A 637 8.73 -30.41 -19.52
N ASP A 638 7.68 -29.92 -18.86
CA ASP A 638 7.45 -28.48 -18.59
C ASP A 638 8.65 -27.79 -17.91
N SER A 639 9.41 -28.53 -17.11
CA SER A 639 10.64 -28.05 -16.47
C SER A 639 11.78 -27.65 -17.42
N LEU A 640 11.73 -28.11 -18.67
CA LEU A 640 12.71 -27.88 -19.74
C LEU A 640 12.12 -27.10 -20.92
N ASP A 641 10.79 -27.01 -21.00
CA ASP A 641 10.06 -26.32 -22.04
C ASP A 641 9.92 -24.82 -21.73
N LYS A 642 10.30 -23.97 -22.67
CA LYS A 642 10.13 -22.50 -22.57
C LYS A 642 8.70 -22.06 -22.88
N CYS A 643 7.95 -22.86 -23.62
CA CYS A 643 6.64 -22.56 -24.16
C CYS A 643 5.48 -23.38 -23.60
N ILE A 644 5.67 -24.34 -22.69
CA ILE A 644 4.77 -25.06 -21.75
C ILE A 644 3.35 -25.43 -22.26
N ASN A 645 2.60 -24.49 -22.83
CA ASN A 645 1.24 -24.65 -23.36
C ASN A 645 1.17 -24.56 -24.89
N ILE A 646 2.29 -24.60 -25.61
CA ILE A 646 2.34 -24.42 -27.07
C ILE A 646 3.31 -25.44 -27.67
N MET A 647 2.74 -26.50 -28.26
CA MET A 647 3.52 -27.57 -28.88
C MET A 647 4.58 -27.06 -29.86
N GLU A 648 5.79 -27.59 -29.71
CA GLU A 648 6.90 -27.57 -30.67
C GLU A 648 6.49 -28.06 -32.07
N ASP A 649 7.05 -27.48 -33.14
CA ASP A 649 6.75 -27.86 -34.53
C ASP A 649 7.78 -28.80 -35.18
N HIS A 650 8.87 -29.11 -34.46
CA HIS A 650 9.87 -30.15 -34.77
C HIS A 650 10.43 -30.07 -36.20
N ASP A 651 10.99 -28.93 -36.55
CA ASP A 651 11.47 -28.63 -37.89
C ASP A 651 13.01 -28.73 -38.05
N VAL A 652 13.72 -29.18 -37.00
CA VAL A 652 15.19 -29.33 -36.91
C VAL A 652 15.92 -28.04 -36.53
N PHE A 653 15.20 -26.95 -36.29
CA PHE A 653 15.70 -25.72 -35.71
C PHE A 653 15.22 -25.59 -34.26
N GLU A 654 16.16 -25.32 -33.35
CA GLU A 654 15.96 -25.16 -31.90
C GLU A 654 14.98 -26.09 -31.14
N ASP A 655 14.56 -27.25 -31.70
CA ASP A 655 13.60 -28.27 -31.19
C ASP A 655 13.74 -28.75 -29.72
N ALA A 656 14.81 -28.36 -29.03
CA ALA A 656 15.08 -28.75 -27.64
C ALA A 656 14.55 -27.74 -26.62
N ASP A 657 13.97 -26.62 -27.07
CA ASP A 657 13.48 -25.58 -26.18
C ASP A 657 11.94 -25.54 -26.01
N GLY A 658 11.22 -26.33 -26.80
CA GLY A 658 9.77 -26.56 -26.72
C GLY A 658 8.92 -25.43 -27.29
N CYS A 659 9.55 -24.46 -27.97
CA CYS A 659 8.85 -23.35 -28.58
C CYS A 659 8.84 -23.49 -30.11
N PRO A 660 7.68 -23.40 -30.78
CA PRO A 660 7.64 -23.40 -32.23
C PRO A 660 8.31 -22.15 -32.81
N ASP A 661 9.27 -22.36 -33.71
CA ASP A 661 10.00 -21.31 -34.41
C ASP A 661 9.39 -21.04 -35.80
N TYR A 662 8.45 -20.10 -35.87
CA TYR A 662 7.71 -19.82 -37.11
C TYR A 662 8.51 -19.05 -38.20
N ASP A 663 9.70 -18.54 -37.87
CA ASP A 663 10.60 -17.72 -38.71
C ASP A 663 12.05 -17.90 -38.21
N ASN A 664 12.69 -18.97 -38.67
CA ASN A 664 13.94 -19.51 -38.14
C ASN A 664 15.16 -18.58 -38.29
N ASP A 665 15.22 -17.75 -39.33
CA ASP A 665 16.31 -16.79 -39.53
C ASP A 665 15.96 -15.33 -39.20
N MET A 666 14.71 -15.10 -38.77
CA MET A 666 14.18 -13.84 -38.27
C MET A 666 14.24 -12.69 -39.28
N ASP A 667 14.05 -13.00 -40.57
CA ASP A 667 14.00 -12.00 -41.63
C ASP A 667 12.61 -11.37 -41.84
N GLY A 668 11.58 -11.95 -41.20
CA GLY A 668 10.19 -11.50 -41.25
C GLY A 668 9.29 -12.26 -42.22
N ILE A 669 9.80 -13.30 -42.89
CA ILE A 669 9.05 -14.21 -43.76
C ILE A 669 8.87 -15.55 -43.02
N PRO A 670 7.64 -16.01 -42.75
CA PRO A 670 7.44 -17.28 -42.06
C PRO A 670 8.02 -18.46 -42.85
N ASP A 671 8.58 -19.46 -42.16
CA ASP A 671 9.23 -20.65 -42.74
C ASP A 671 8.42 -21.35 -43.84
N THR A 672 7.09 -21.37 -43.67
CA THR A 672 6.16 -21.97 -44.65
C THR A 672 6.10 -21.23 -46.01
N LEU A 673 6.55 -19.98 -46.04
CA LEU A 673 6.61 -19.09 -47.20
C LEU A 673 8.05 -18.79 -47.64
N ASP A 674 9.03 -19.12 -46.80
CA ASP A 674 10.45 -18.92 -47.03
C ASP A 674 11.07 -20.09 -47.83
N LYS A 675 11.81 -19.76 -48.91
CA LYS A 675 12.56 -20.76 -49.69
C LYS A 675 13.92 -21.09 -49.08
N CYS A 676 14.50 -20.20 -48.30
CA CYS A 676 15.79 -20.34 -47.65
C CYS A 676 15.68 -20.18 -46.12
N VAL A 677 14.72 -20.86 -45.49
CA VAL A 677 14.40 -21.04 -44.05
C VAL A 677 15.49 -20.78 -42.98
N ASN A 678 16.79 -20.89 -43.28
CA ASN A 678 17.89 -20.66 -42.34
C ASN A 678 18.90 -19.60 -42.82
N GLU A 679 18.60 -18.83 -43.86
CA GLU A 679 19.46 -17.81 -44.46
C GLU A 679 18.66 -16.51 -44.68
N PRO A 680 18.89 -15.46 -43.87
CA PRO A 680 18.02 -14.30 -43.86
C PRO A 680 18.07 -13.51 -45.17
N GLU A 681 16.92 -13.08 -45.65
CA GLU A 681 16.72 -12.21 -46.81
C GLU A 681 17.56 -10.92 -46.75
N ASP A 682 18.05 -10.46 -47.90
CA ASP A 682 18.70 -9.17 -48.04
C ASP A 682 17.83 -8.18 -48.83
N CYS A 683 17.20 -7.21 -48.14
CA CYS A 683 16.29 -6.25 -48.76
C CYS A 683 16.98 -5.27 -49.75
N ASP A 684 17.41 -5.76 -50.91
CA ASP A 684 18.18 -5.06 -51.92
C ASP A 684 17.32 -4.59 -53.12
N ASN A 685 16.00 -4.86 -53.08
CA ASN A 685 14.98 -4.65 -54.12
C ASN A 685 15.00 -5.69 -55.26
N VAL A 686 15.58 -6.86 -55.04
CA VAL A 686 15.51 -8.02 -55.94
C VAL A 686 14.87 -9.15 -55.13
N GLU A 687 13.84 -9.76 -55.71
CA GLU A 687 13.11 -10.92 -55.19
C GLU A 687 12.77 -10.95 -53.67
N ASP A 688 12.71 -9.80 -52.97
CA ASP A 688 12.60 -9.63 -51.51
C ASP A 688 11.36 -10.26 -50.80
N ASP A 689 10.49 -10.96 -51.53
CA ASP A 689 9.34 -11.69 -50.99
C ASP A 689 9.60 -13.20 -50.91
N ASP A 690 10.81 -13.67 -51.23
CA ASP A 690 11.12 -15.10 -51.37
C ASP A 690 12.00 -15.74 -50.29
N GLY A 691 12.52 -14.91 -49.36
CA GLY A 691 13.23 -15.34 -48.15
C GLY A 691 14.64 -15.84 -48.43
N CYS A 692 15.25 -15.44 -49.55
CA CYS A 692 16.56 -15.93 -49.96
C CYS A 692 17.51 -14.77 -50.31
N PRO A 693 18.72 -14.73 -49.74
CA PRO A 693 19.68 -13.70 -50.07
C PRO A 693 20.11 -13.75 -51.56
N ASP A 694 20.04 -12.59 -52.21
CA ASP A 694 20.20 -12.46 -53.63
C ASP A 694 21.66 -12.35 -54.07
N THR A 695 22.05 -13.14 -55.07
CA THR A 695 23.45 -13.15 -55.53
C THR A 695 23.71 -12.05 -56.56
N PHE A 696 24.43 -10.99 -56.16
CA PHE A 696 24.90 -9.89 -57.04
C PHE A 696 25.46 -10.38 -58.39
N ALA A 697 24.65 -10.34 -59.45
CA ALA A 697 25.13 -10.51 -60.82
C ALA A 697 25.74 -9.20 -61.32
N LEU A 698 27.05 -9.02 -61.13
CA LEU A 698 27.81 -7.90 -61.70
C LEU A 698 27.57 -7.77 -63.22
N PRO A 699 27.22 -6.57 -63.74
CA PRO A 699 27.05 -6.37 -65.17
C PRO A 699 28.41 -6.50 -65.90
N LYS A 700 28.45 -7.37 -66.92
CA LYS A 700 29.62 -7.56 -67.80
C LYS A 700 30.06 -6.22 -68.41
N ASN A 701 31.29 -5.83 -68.06
CA ASN A 701 32.04 -4.69 -68.57
C ASN A 701 31.77 -4.35 -70.05
N THR A 702 31.31 -3.12 -70.28
CA THR A 702 31.38 -2.45 -71.57
C THR A 702 32.85 -2.14 -71.88
N MET A 703 33.46 -2.91 -72.78
CA MET A 703 34.81 -2.65 -73.29
C MET A 703 34.84 -1.30 -74.02
N LEU A 704 35.58 -0.35 -73.45
CA LEU A 704 36.03 0.87 -74.11
C LEU A 704 36.89 0.52 -75.34
N LYS A 705 36.46 0.99 -76.51
CA LYS A 705 37.28 1.04 -77.73
C LYS A 705 38.48 1.97 -77.48
N GLN A 706 39.69 1.47 -77.67
CA GLN A 706 40.83 2.33 -78.03
C GLN A 706 40.83 2.59 -79.55
N PRO A 707 41.25 3.78 -80.00
CA PRO A 707 41.29 4.13 -81.41
C PRO A 707 42.55 3.57 -82.09
N VAL A 708 42.39 3.39 -83.39
CA VAL A 708 43.40 3.01 -84.40
C VAL A 708 44.55 4.03 -84.43
N GLU A 709 45.78 3.55 -84.31
CA GLU A 709 46.78 3.50 -85.42
C GLU A 709 47.83 2.41 -85.17
#